data_AF-A0A7Y9UPB3-F1
#
_entry.id   AF-A0A7Y9UPB3-F1
#
_cell.length_a   1.000
_cell.length_b   1.000
_cell.length_c   1.000
_cell.angle_alpha   90.00
_cell.angle_beta   90.00
_cell.angle_gamma   90.00
#
_symmetry.space_group_name_H-M   'P 1'
#
loop_
_entity.id
_entity.type
_entity.pdbx_description
1 polymer ?
#
loop_
_entity_poly.entity_id
_entity_poly.type
_entity_poly.pdbx_seq_one_letter_code
_entity_poly.pdbx_strand_id
1 'polypeptide(L)'
;MAMFKKSVSSLLLTLMALLAAGALASTAFQMAGAFGRYSESLETERLAAADKAIFQGVLSLRTNRGDAQSALLGEDDPRAKLEAAEKAEQAGYEAVGAALSTVDFARRDELAGTLKQRWSETAPQFQLFYDEAKRPRAERKLERTNSWYDSVTKVIDTANLASTAVSNRAWMNDPYIARMIQVRRFAWQVRDRYGIHCSSLRSNVNSSKPLDDAQKRSVAQWDGTITSAWAGMAELLAVPRVSAELVTAATDAKAKTDGVLKQINELTKNFDGSGKPALPAAEWNTLCQSPFALIVGVATKALDQSIARAEAIQAKALTNLMVQSLAFLLALAVTLTGVFVVRNRLMRPVRAILDAIARISARDYATPVPQSRHPDEFGTMAAALESLRESAATAERLGRERESQQALQLARSGTVDEACRSFDDTVQAVIHSVVASTRELDATATGVRSLVSESSSQTAAVSSAAEQATNNLETIAAATEELSASVGEISAQVQSSAREAREAVSQAEQTNATVEILDQTASRIGEVVKMINAIAGQTNLLALNATIEAARAGEAGRGFAVVAGEVKNLAAQTATATEEISRQVEEIQGATSQAVTAIRAIGGAISGIDEKMTAIAAAVEQQRAATTEISRNFQQAAQGTREVTDTIGSVARLNQETGNAGTVLSESVKKMSADADRLRVAVEGFLGAVKTA
;
A
#
# COMPACT_ATOMS: atom_id res chain seq x y z
N MET A 1 21.19 -39.58 -19.90
CA MET A 1 22.65 -39.76 -20.15
C MET A 1 23.00 -40.45 -21.49
N ALA A 2 22.20 -41.39 -22.01
CA ALA A 2 22.50 -42.08 -23.28
C ALA A 2 22.55 -41.16 -24.53
N MET A 3 21.84 -40.03 -24.52
CA MET A 3 21.76 -39.08 -25.64
C MET A 3 23.07 -38.29 -25.87
N PHE A 4 23.91 -38.13 -24.84
CA PHE A 4 25.14 -37.32 -24.91
C PHE A 4 26.39 -38.11 -25.32
N LYS A 5 26.34 -39.46 -25.31
CA LYS A 5 27.49 -40.31 -25.66
C LYS A 5 27.83 -40.30 -27.16
N LYS A 6 26.95 -39.78 -28.02
CA LYS A 6 27.09 -39.88 -29.49
C LYS A 6 27.49 -38.57 -30.19
N SER A 7 27.48 -37.42 -29.53
CA SER A 7 27.80 -36.13 -30.18
C SER A 7 28.21 -35.03 -29.19
N VAL A 8 29.48 -34.63 -29.22
CA VAL A 8 30.03 -33.47 -28.48
C VAL A 8 29.27 -32.18 -28.85
N SER A 9 28.89 -32.05 -30.11
CA SER A 9 28.06 -30.95 -30.63
C SER A 9 26.72 -30.80 -29.90
N SER A 10 26.05 -31.93 -29.61
CA SER A 10 24.77 -31.90 -28.88
C SER A 10 24.97 -31.57 -27.40
N LEU A 11 26.05 -32.05 -26.78
CA LEU A 11 26.39 -31.71 -25.41
C LEU A 11 26.64 -30.20 -25.24
N LEU A 12 27.42 -29.60 -26.14
CA LEU A 12 27.78 -28.18 -26.09
C LEU A 12 26.55 -27.27 -26.28
N LEU A 13 25.68 -27.58 -27.24
CA LEU A 13 24.41 -26.88 -27.40
C LEU A 13 23.48 -27.04 -26.19
N THR A 14 23.46 -28.21 -25.56
CA THR A 14 22.58 -28.45 -24.41
C THR A 14 23.07 -27.71 -23.17
N LEU A 15 24.38 -27.65 -22.93
CA LEU A 15 24.97 -26.85 -21.86
C LEU A 15 24.71 -25.35 -22.07
N MET A 16 24.89 -24.85 -23.30
CA MET A 16 24.53 -23.47 -23.64
C MET A 16 23.04 -23.20 -23.45
N ALA A 17 22.18 -24.13 -23.87
CA ALA A 17 20.73 -23.99 -23.72
C ALA A 17 20.33 -23.95 -22.24
N LEU A 18 20.95 -24.74 -21.37
CA LEU A 18 20.70 -24.73 -19.92
C LEU A 18 21.13 -23.40 -19.28
N LEU A 19 22.33 -22.90 -19.60
CA LEU A 19 22.80 -21.61 -19.11
C LEU A 19 21.92 -20.45 -19.62
N ALA A 20 21.56 -20.47 -20.90
CA ALA A 20 20.68 -19.49 -21.50
C ALA A 20 19.27 -19.54 -20.90
N ALA A 21 18.73 -20.74 -20.65
CA ALA A 21 17.42 -20.90 -20.02
C ALA A 21 17.40 -20.28 -18.62
N GLY A 22 18.44 -20.48 -17.81
CA GLY A 22 18.55 -19.86 -16.49
C GLY A 22 18.60 -18.33 -16.55
N ALA A 23 19.43 -17.77 -17.43
CA ALA A 23 19.55 -16.32 -17.60
C ALA A 23 18.26 -15.68 -18.14
N LEU A 24 17.64 -16.29 -19.14
CA LEU A 24 16.37 -15.84 -19.73
C LEU A 24 15.22 -15.96 -18.74
N ALA A 25 15.14 -17.04 -17.96
CA ALA A 25 14.11 -17.20 -16.93
C ALA A 25 14.26 -16.14 -15.82
N SER A 26 15.48 -15.90 -15.35
CA SER A 26 15.75 -14.87 -14.33
C SER A 26 15.39 -13.47 -14.81
N THR A 27 15.83 -13.09 -16.02
CA THR A 27 15.52 -11.77 -16.59
C THR A 27 14.03 -11.62 -16.94
N ALA A 28 13.37 -12.68 -17.41
CA ALA A 28 11.93 -12.68 -17.62
C ALA A 28 11.15 -12.49 -16.32
N PHE A 29 11.56 -13.15 -15.23
CA PHE A 29 10.94 -12.98 -13.92
C PHE A 29 11.09 -11.54 -13.39
N GLN A 30 12.28 -10.95 -13.52
CA GLN A 30 12.51 -9.56 -13.14
C GLN A 30 11.71 -8.57 -14.00
N MET A 31 11.60 -8.83 -15.30
CA MET A 31 10.78 -8.05 -16.24
C MET A 31 9.29 -8.14 -15.88
N ALA A 32 8.78 -9.34 -15.58
CA ALA A 32 7.40 -9.53 -15.13
C ALA A 32 7.12 -8.78 -13.81
N GLY A 33 8.04 -8.86 -12.85
CA GLY A 33 7.93 -8.08 -11.60
C GLY A 33 8.00 -6.56 -11.83
N ALA A 34 8.80 -6.10 -12.79
CA ALA A 34 8.85 -4.67 -13.16
C ALA A 34 7.56 -4.21 -13.85
N PHE A 35 6.95 -5.06 -14.68
CA PHE A 35 5.66 -4.80 -15.30
C PHE A 35 4.55 -4.71 -14.25
N GLY A 36 4.51 -5.62 -13.27
CA GLY A 36 3.56 -5.56 -12.15
C GLY A 36 3.64 -4.24 -11.38
N ARG A 37 4.86 -3.82 -10.98
CA ARG A 37 5.07 -2.53 -10.30
C ARG A 37 4.67 -1.32 -11.15
N TYR A 38 4.89 -1.37 -12.46
CA TYR A 38 4.45 -0.31 -13.37
C TYR A 38 2.92 -0.26 -13.45
N SER A 39 2.25 -1.40 -13.54
CA SER A 39 0.78 -1.47 -13.50
C SER A 39 0.20 -0.90 -12.19
N GLU A 40 0.76 -1.27 -11.04
CA GLU A 40 0.35 -0.72 -9.73
C GLU A 40 0.60 0.80 -9.62
N SER A 41 1.69 1.29 -10.23
CA SER A 41 1.99 2.72 -10.25
C SER A 41 0.98 3.54 -11.06
N LEU A 42 0.46 2.97 -12.16
CA LEU A 42 -0.61 3.60 -12.96
C LEU A 42 -1.91 3.72 -12.16
N GLU A 43 -2.25 2.70 -11.37
CA GLU A 43 -3.42 2.74 -10.51
C GLU A 43 -3.26 3.80 -9.40
N THR A 44 -2.07 3.89 -8.80
CA THR A 44 -1.75 4.87 -7.76
C THR A 44 -1.89 6.30 -8.26
N GLU A 45 -1.44 6.57 -9.48
CA GLU A 45 -1.59 7.88 -10.14
C GLU A 45 -3.07 8.22 -10.37
N ARG A 46 -3.85 7.30 -10.95
CA ARG A 46 -5.29 7.50 -11.17
C ARG A 46 -6.05 7.75 -9.87
N LEU A 47 -5.72 7.03 -8.80
CA LEU A 47 -6.34 7.20 -7.48
C LEU A 47 -6.03 8.57 -6.88
N ALA A 48 -4.77 9.03 -6.96
CA ALA A 48 -4.38 10.35 -6.47
C ALA A 48 -5.06 11.48 -7.28
N ALA A 49 -5.12 11.35 -8.60
CA ALA A 49 -5.80 12.29 -9.48
C ALA A 49 -7.32 12.32 -9.22
N ALA A 50 -7.95 11.15 -9.06
CA ALA A 50 -9.37 11.03 -8.77
C ALA A 50 -9.74 11.62 -7.41
N ASP A 51 -8.93 11.41 -6.35
CA ASP A 51 -9.20 12.01 -5.04
C ASP A 51 -9.21 13.54 -5.12
N LYS A 52 -8.25 14.13 -5.85
CA LYS A 52 -8.22 15.57 -6.09
C LYS A 52 -9.43 16.07 -6.88
N ALA A 53 -9.77 15.39 -7.98
CA ALA A 53 -10.89 15.77 -8.83
C ALA A 53 -12.23 15.70 -8.08
N ILE A 54 -12.45 14.65 -7.28
CA ILE A 54 -13.66 14.53 -6.45
C ILE A 54 -13.67 15.62 -5.38
N PHE A 55 -12.55 15.88 -4.71
CA PHE A 55 -12.45 16.95 -3.72
C PHE A 55 -12.79 18.33 -4.31
N GLN A 56 -12.29 18.64 -5.51
CA GLN A 56 -12.60 19.88 -6.22
C GLN A 56 -14.07 19.94 -6.66
N GLY A 57 -14.65 18.83 -7.14
CA GLY A 57 -16.06 18.75 -7.49
C GLY A 57 -16.98 18.98 -6.28
N VAL A 58 -16.67 18.35 -5.13
CA VAL A 58 -17.35 18.58 -3.85
C VAL A 58 -17.25 20.04 -3.42
N LEU A 59 -16.06 20.65 -3.55
CA LEU A 59 -15.85 22.05 -3.24
C LEU A 59 -16.70 22.96 -4.14
N SER A 60 -16.75 22.68 -5.45
CA SER A 60 -17.57 23.42 -6.41
C SER A 60 -19.05 23.36 -6.03
N LEU A 61 -19.58 22.16 -5.81
CA LEU A 61 -20.98 21.96 -5.39
C LEU A 61 -21.28 22.73 -4.10
N ARG A 62 -20.40 22.64 -3.09
CA ARG A 62 -20.63 23.27 -1.78
C ARG A 62 -20.57 24.80 -1.83
N THR A 63 -19.63 25.35 -2.60
CA THR A 63 -19.46 26.81 -2.74
C THR A 63 -20.65 27.39 -3.51
N ASN A 64 -20.97 26.83 -4.69
CA ASN A 64 -22.05 27.33 -5.52
C ASN A 64 -23.43 27.17 -4.86
N ARG A 65 -23.62 26.13 -4.03
CA ARG A 65 -24.82 25.99 -3.18
C ARG A 65 -25.08 27.21 -2.29
N GLY A 66 -24.01 27.77 -1.72
CA GLY A 66 -24.08 28.97 -0.89
C GLY A 66 -24.18 30.27 -1.70
N ASP A 67 -23.47 30.33 -2.84
CA ASP A 67 -23.48 31.50 -3.72
C ASP A 67 -24.85 31.71 -4.38
N ALA A 68 -25.56 30.63 -4.73
CA ALA A 68 -26.93 30.72 -5.25
C ALA A 68 -27.90 31.39 -4.26
N GLN A 69 -27.85 31.01 -2.98
CA GLN A 69 -28.65 31.66 -1.93
C GLN A 69 -28.22 33.11 -1.69
N SER A 70 -26.93 33.38 -1.74
CA SER A 70 -26.38 34.74 -1.54
C SER A 70 -26.77 35.67 -2.69
N ALA A 71 -26.72 35.19 -3.94
CA ALA A 71 -27.16 35.93 -5.12
C ALA A 71 -28.65 36.28 -5.03
N LEU A 72 -29.49 35.31 -4.63
CA LEU A 72 -30.94 35.48 -4.51
C LEU A 72 -31.32 36.63 -3.54
N LEU A 73 -30.59 36.76 -2.42
CA LEU A 73 -30.84 37.79 -1.41
C LEU A 73 -30.11 39.12 -1.67
N GLY A 74 -28.94 39.08 -2.31
CA GLY A 74 -28.05 40.23 -2.45
C GLY A 74 -28.34 41.12 -3.66
N GLU A 75 -28.73 40.51 -4.79
CA GLU A 75 -28.86 41.22 -6.07
C GLU A 75 -30.30 41.63 -6.38
N ASP A 76 -30.49 42.77 -7.06
CA ASP A 76 -31.80 43.13 -7.58
C ASP A 76 -32.20 42.21 -8.75
N ASP A 77 -31.26 41.91 -9.66
CA ASP A 77 -31.39 40.86 -10.69
C ASP A 77 -30.31 39.77 -10.51
N PRO A 78 -30.65 38.63 -9.88
CA PRO A 78 -29.69 37.56 -9.61
C PRO A 78 -29.47 36.61 -10.80
N ARG A 79 -30.17 36.77 -11.94
CA ARG A 79 -30.27 35.73 -12.97
C ARG A 79 -28.92 35.27 -13.52
N ALA A 80 -28.03 36.20 -13.88
CA ALA A 80 -26.71 35.86 -14.42
C ALA A 80 -25.84 35.11 -13.41
N LYS A 81 -25.92 35.45 -12.12
CA LYS A 81 -25.20 34.75 -11.05
C LYS A 81 -25.79 33.35 -10.78
N LEU A 82 -27.11 33.21 -10.87
CA LEU A 82 -27.79 31.92 -10.76
C LEU A 82 -27.40 30.99 -11.92
N GLU A 83 -27.38 31.48 -13.16
CA GLU A 83 -26.92 30.72 -14.33
C GLU A 83 -25.45 30.29 -14.19
N ALA A 84 -24.58 31.15 -13.67
CA ALA A 84 -23.19 30.81 -13.40
C ALA A 84 -23.06 29.72 -12.31
N ALA A 85 -23.85 29.83 -11.23
CA ALA A 85 -23.86 28.85 -10.15
C ALA A 85 -24.38 27.48 -10.62
N GLU A 86 -25.50 27.44 -11.36
CA GLU A 86 -26.06 26.21 -11.93
C GLU A 86 -25.04 25.49 -12.82
N LYS A 87 -24.40 26.23 -13.72
CA LYS A 87 -23.37 25.69 -14.61
C LYS A 87 -22.17 25.14 -13.84
N ALA A 88 -21.73 25.83 -12.79
CA ALA A 88 -20.61 25.41 -11.97
C ALA A 88 -20.92 24.19 -11.09
N GLU A 89 -22.16 24.05 -10.63
CA GLU A 89 -22.62 22.84 -9.93
C GLU A 89 -22.70 21.63 -10.87
N GLN A 90 -23.28 21.80 -12.07
CA GLN A 90 -23.32 20.75 -13.09
C GLN A 90 -21.91 20.27 -13.43
N ALA A 91 -20.98 21.20 -13.70
CA ALA A 91 -19.58 20.86 -13.95
C ALA A 91 -18.92 20.16 -12.75
N GLY A 92 -19.25 20.57 -11.52
CA GLY A 92 -18.78 19.92 -10.29
C GLY A 92 -19.25 18.48 -10.17
N TYR A 93 -20.53 18.20 -10.42
CA TYR A 93 -21.08 16.85 -10.45
C TYR A 93 -20.44 15.99 -11.55
N GLU A 94 -20.33 16.51 -12.77
CA GLU A 94 -19.72 15.78 -13.90
C GLU A 94 -18.26 15.42 -13.62
N ALA A 95 -17.49 16.32 -13.00
CA ALA A 95 -16.11 16.06 -12.61
C ALA A 95 -16.00 14.92 -11.58
N VAL A 96 -16.90 14.85 -10.60
CA VAL A 96 -16.96 13.72 -9.65
C VAL A 96 -17.27 12.41 -10.39
N GLY A 97 -18.28 12.42 -11.26
CA GLY A 97 -18.66 11.24 -12.05
C GLY A 97 -17.53 10.75 -12.96
N ALA A 98 -16.84 11.67 -13.65
CA ALA A 98 -15.69 11.36 -14.49
C ALA A 98 -14.54 10.76 -13.67
N ALA A 99 -14.20 11.36 -12.53
CA ALA A 99 -13.17 10.84 -11.63
C ALA A 99 -13.49 9.43 -11.11
N LEU A 100 -14.75 9.14 -10.79
CA LEU A 100 -15.17 7.80 -10.37
C LEU A 100 -15.13 6.77 -11.49
N SER A 101 -15.06 7.18 -12.77
CA SER A 101 -14.93 6.27 -13.90
C SER A 101 -13.50 5.83 -14.20
N THR A 102 -12.50 6.51 -13.63
CA THR A 102 -11.09 6.20 -13.87
C THR A 102 -10.48 5.25 -12.83
N VAL A 103 -11.23 4.94 -11.77
CA VAL A 103 -10.76 4.16 -10.61
C VAL A 103 -11.70 3.02 -10.27
N ASP A 104 -11.13 1.95 -9.70
CA ASP A 104 -11.87 0.79 -9.20
C ASP A 104 -11.69 0.66 -7.67
N PHE A 105 -12.79 0.37 -6.98
CA PHE A 105 -12.83 0.16 -5.53
C PHE A 105 -14.16 -0.45 -5.09
N ALA A 106 -14.20 -1.02 -3.89
CA ALA A 106 -15.41 -1.61 -3.33
C ALA A 106 -16.55 -0.58 -3.23
N ARG A 107 -17.75 -0.93 -3.72
CA ARG A 107 -18.94 -0.07 -3.78
C ARG A 107 -18.86 1.11 -4.77
N ARG A 108 -17.90 1.10 -5.71
CA ARG A 108 -17.79 2.14 -6.76
C ARG A 108 -19.09 2.31 -7.53
N ASP A 109 -19.67 1.23 -8.03
CA ASP A 109 -20.90 1.28 -8.84
C ASP A 109 -22.12 1.71 -8.03
N GLU A 110 -22.20 1.26 -6.76
CA GLU A 110 -23.25 1.66 -5.83
C GLU A 110 -23.23 3.18 -5.58
N LEU A 111 -22.04 3.73 -5.28
CA LEU A 111 -21.88 5.16 -5.02
C LEU A 111 -22.07 5.99 -6.28
N ALA A 112 -21.55 5.56 -7.44
CA ALA A 112 -21.76 6.23 -8.71
C ALA A 112 -23.25 6.23 -9.13
N GLY A 113 -23.93 5.10 -8.94
CA GLY A 113 -25.37 4.96 -9.18
C GLY A 113 -26.20 5.87 -8.26
N THR A 114 -25.88 5.88 -6.96
CA THR A 114 -26.53 6.75 -5.97
C THR A 114 -26.31 8.22 -6.28
N LEU A 115 -25.09 8.61 -6.65
CA LEU A 115 -24.75 9.98 -7.01
C LEU A 115 -25.55 10.43 -8.25
N LYS A 116 -25.63 9.58 -9.27
CA LYS A 116 -26.41 9.82 -10.49
C LYS A 116 -27.90 9.96 -10.19
N GLN A 117 -28.45 9.07 -9.37
CA GLN A 117 -29.85 9.13 -8.96
C GLN A 117 -30.14 10.46 -8.24
N ARG A 118 -29.37 10.78 -7.20
CA ARG A 118 -29.55 12.02 -6.43
C ARG A 118 -29.45 13.24 -7.33
N TRP A 119 -28.44 13.31 -8.21
CA TRP A 119 -28.30 14.43 -9.13
C TRP A 119 -29.49 14.58 -10.08
N SER A 120 -30.04 13.48 -10.59
CA SER A 120 -31.23 13.52 -11.46
C SER A 120 -32.48 14.06 -10.75
N GLU A 121 -32.56 13.91 -9.42
CA GLU A 121 -33.61 14.47 -8.58
C GLU A 121 -33.30 15.93 -8.17
N THR A 122 -32.02 16.28 -8.01
CA THR A 122 -31.55 17.60 -7.57
C THR A 122 -31.56 18.65 -8.69
N ALA A 123 -30.98 18.32 -9.86
CA ALA A 123 -30.73 19.30 -10.92
C ALA A 123 -31.99 20.05 -11.38
N PRO A 124 -33.15 19.39 -11.60
CA PRO A 124 -34.38 20.10 -11.99
C PRO A 124 -34.90 21.08 -10.92
N GLN A 125 -34.56 20.87 -9.65
CA GLN A 125 -35.03 21.74 -8.55
C GLN A 125 -34.34 23.10 -8.54
N PHE A 126 -33.26 23.30 -9.31
CA PHE A 126 -32.62 24.62 -9.44
C PHE A 126 -33.60 25.68 -9.98
N GLN A 127 -34.65 25.24 -10.70
CA GLN A 127 -35.76 26.09 -11.14
C GLN A 127 -36.43 26.90 -10.00
N LEU A 128 -36.41 26.39 -8.76
CA LEU A 128 -36.92 27.10 -7.58
C LEU A 128 -36.21 28.45 -7.37
N PHE A 129 -34.91 28.55 -7.69
CA PHE A 129 -34.18 29.81 -7.62
C PHE A 129 -34.62 30.80 -8.70
N TYR A 130 -34.85 30.33 -9.92
CA TYR A 130 -35.35 31.18 -11.00
C TYR A 130 -36.77 31.69 -10.72
N ASP A 131 -37.62 30.86 -10.11
CA ASP A 131 -38.97 31.26 -9.75
C ASP A 131 -38.99 32.26 -8.60
N GLU A 132 -38.12 32.09 -7.60
CA GLU A 132 -37.99 33.06 -6.51
C GLU A 132 -37.31 34.36 -6.98
N ALA A 133 -36.38 34.30 -7.92
CA ALA A 133 -35.72 35.46 -8.52
C ALA A 133 -36.68 36.42 -9.24
N LYS A 134 -37.81 35.92 -9.76
CA LYS A 134 -38.87 36.74 -10.38
C LYS A 134 -39.58 37.66 -9.39
N ARG A 135 -39.49 37.38 -8.08
CA ARG A 135 -40.10 38.20 -7.04
C ARG A 135 -39.24 39.43 -6.73
N PRO A 136 -39.84 40.54 -6.26
CA PRO A 136 -39.09 41.68 -5.72
C PRO A 136 -38.15 41.22 -4.59
N ARG A 137 -36.94 41.80 -4.51
CA ARG A 137 -35.89 41.38 -3.56
C ARG A 137 -36.40 41.30 -2.11
N ALA A 138 -37.24 42.25 -1.69
CA ALA A 138 -37.80 42.30 -0.33
C ALA A 138 -38.79 41.16 0.00
N GLU A 139 -39.34 40.47 -1.01
CA GLU A 139 -40.32 39.39 -0.84
C GLU A 139 -39.72 37.98 -0.98
N ARG A 140 -38.43 37.89 -1.34
CA ARG A 140 -37.73 36.62 -1.55
C ARG A 140 -37.48 35.92 -0.23
N LYS A 141 -37.70 34.60 -0.20
CA LYS A 141 -37.58 33.74 0.98
C LYS A 141 -36.75 32.50 0.66
N LEU A 142 -35.67 32.29 1.40
CA LEU A 142 -34.80 31.11 1.23
C LEU A 142 -35.52 29.80 1.54
N GLU A 143 -36.53 29.84 2.41
CA GLU A 143 -37.30 28.66 2.81
C GLU A 143 -37.96 27.96 1.62
N ARG A 144 -38.26 28.71 0.54
CA ARG A 144 -38.84 28.18 -0.70
C ARG A 144 -37.83 27.44 -1.59
N THR A 145 -36.54 27.56 -1.32
CA THR A 145 -35.47 26.83 -2.03
C THR A 145 -34.82 25.72 -1.18
N ASN A 146 -35.32 25.51 0.05
CA ASN A 146 -34.74 24.54 0.99
C ASN A 146 -34.74 23.10 0.45
N SER A 147 -35.76 22.68 -0.31
CA SER A 147 -35.80 21.32 -0.87
C SER A 147 -34.61 21.05 -1.79
N TRP A 148 -34.23 22.03 -2.61
CA TRP A 148 -33.02 21.96 -3.43
C TRP A 148 -31.77 21.94 -2.56
N TYR A 149 -31.70 22.79 -1.54
CA TYR A 149 -30.54 22.87 -0.65
C TYR A 149 -30.26 21.52 0.04
N ASP A 150 -31.31 20.88 0.54
CA ASP A 150 -31.25 19.56 1.16
C ASP A 150 -30.86 18.48 0.12
N SER A 151 -31.39 18.58 -1.09
CA SER A 151 -31.08 17.65 -2.19
C SER A 151 -29.60 17.74 -2.62
N VAL A 152 -29.07 18.96 -2.84
CA VAL A 152 -27.64 19.18 -3.11
C VAL A 152 -26.76 18.71 -1.96
N THR A 153 -27.21 18.87 -0.69
CA THR A 153 -26.50 18.32 0.47
C THR A 153 -26.33 16.81 0.36
N LYS A 154 -27.38 16.09 -0.01
CA LYS A 154 -27.31 14.64 -0.23
C LYS A 154 -26.36 14.25 -1.37
N VAL A 155 -26.27 15.05 -2.44
CA VAL A 155 -25.29 14.84 -3.52
C VAL A 155 -23.86 15.01 -2.98
N ILE A 156 -23.60 16.10 -2.27
CA ILE A 156 -22.30 16.40 -1.66
C ILE A 156 -21.88 15.30 -0.68
N ASP A 157 -22.79 14.80 0.16
CA ASP A 157 -22.51 13.74 1.13
C ASP A 157 -22.12 12.43 0.42
N THR A 158 -22.80 12.09 -0.69
CA THR A 158 -22.46 10.92 -1.50
C THR A 158 -21.08 11.07 -2.14
N ALA A 159 -20.78 12.26 -2.68
CA ALA A 159 -19.48 12.56 -3.24
C ALA A 159 -18.35 12.53 -2.18
N ASN A 160 -18.62 12.95 -0.95
CA ASN A 160 -17.69 12.84 0.18
C ASN A 160 -17.41 11.38 0.57
N LEU A 161 -18.44 10.53 0.58
CA LEU A 161 -18.27 9.08 0.79
C LEU A 161 -17.40 8.48 -0.32
N ALA A 162 -17.62 8.90 -1.56
CA ALA A 162 -16.82 8.47 -2.70
C ALA A 162 -15.36 8.95 -2.60
N SER A 163 -15.11 10.22 -2.25
CA SER A 163 -13.76 10.73 -1.96
C SER A 163 -13.09 9.92 -0.84
N THR A 164 -13.82 9.58 0.22
CA THR A 164 -13.27 8.78 1.33
C THR A 164 -12.87 7.39 0.87
N ALA A 165 -13.69 6.73 0.04
CA ALA A 165 -13.39 5.42 -0.51
C ALA A 165 -12.16 5.45 -1.44
N VAL A 166 -12.09 6.41 -2.36
CA VAL A 166 -10.93 6.62 -3.26
C VAL A 166 -9.67 6.94 -2.46
N SER A 167 -9.76 7.87 -1.50
CA SER A 167 -8.69 8.20 -0.55
C SER A 167 -8.19 6.96 0.19
N ASN A 168 -9.08 6.10 0.72
CA ASN A 168 -8.70 4.90 1.45
C ASN A 168 -8.00 3.89 0.54
N ARG A 169 -8.45 3.75 -0.71
CA ARG A 169 -7.78 2.89 -1.70
C ARG A 169 -6.40 3.43 -2.07
N ALA A 170 -6.23 4.74 -2.21
CA ALA A 170 -4.95 5.41 -2.46
C ALA A 170 -3.99 5.32 -1.26
N TRP A 171 -4.53 5.42 -0.04
CA TRP A 171 -3.78 5.35 1.23
C TRP A 171 -2.96 4.05 1.34
N MET A 172 -3.49 2.95 0.83
CA MET A 172 -2.83 1.64 0.91
C MET A 172 -1.63 1.48 -0.03
N ASN A 173 -1.45 2.38 -1.00
CA ASN A 173 -0.43 2.20 -2.06
C ASN A 173 0.92 2.84 -1.73
N ASP A 174 0.95 3.98 -1.02
CA ASP A 174 2.21 4.66 -0.66
C ASP A 174 2.07 5.47 0.65
N PRO A 175 3.00 5.31 1.62
CA PRO A 175 2.92 6.00 2.91
C PRO A 175 2.98 7.54 2.83
N TYR A 176 3.65 8.10 1.82
CA TYR A 176 3.68 9.55 1.63
C TYR A 176 2.33 10.06 1.13
N ILE A 177 1.70 9.35 0.19
CA ILE A 177 0.35 9.66 -0.28
C ILE A 177 -0.65 9.57 0.89
N ALA A 178 -0.58 8.52 1.71
CA ALA A 178 -1.40 8.36 2.92
C ALA A 178 -1.29 9.58 3.86
N ARG A 179 -0.07 10.04 4.10
CA ARG A 179 0.19 11.24 4.92
C ARG A 179 -0.45 12.50 4.33
N MET A 180 -0.31 12.72 3.02
CA MET A 180 -0.91 13.87 2.34
C MET A 180 -2.44 13.82 2.33
N ILE A 181 -3.03 12.63 2.22
CA ILE A 181 -4.48 12.42 2.38
C ILE A 181 -4.91 12.80 3.81
N GLN A 182 -4.13 12.46 4.83
CA GLN A 182 -4.43 12.86 6.20
C GLN A 182 -4.32 14.38 6.42
N VAL A 183 -3.32 15.05 5.82
CA VAL A 183 -3.23 16.52 5.78
C VAL A 183 -4.48 17.12 5.14
N ARG A 184 -4.92 16.60 3.98
CA ARG A 184 -6.17 17.01 3.32
C ARG A 184 -7.38 16.84 4.22
N ARG A 185 -7.49 15.72 4.95
CA ARG A 185 -8.60 15.45 5.88
C ARG A 185 -8.62 16.44 7.05
N PHE A 186 -7.47 16.74 7.64
CA PHE A 186 -7.39 17.76 8.69
C PHE A 186 -7.76 19.14 8.16
N ALA A 187 -7.28 19.53 6.97
CA ALA A 187 -7.66 20.80 6.36
C ALA A 187 -9.18 20.87 6.10
N TRP A 188 -9.78 19.77 5.64
CA TRP A 188 -11.22 19.67 5.48
C TRP A 188 -11.98 19.76 6.81
N GLN A 189 -11.49 19.11 7.86
CA GLN A 189 -12.07 19.17 9.20
C GLN A 189 -12.03 20.60 9.77
N VAL A 190 -10.92 21.31 9.60
CA VAL A 190 -10.82 22.73 9.96
C VAL A 190 -11.85 23.54 9.17
N ARG A 191 -11.88 23.38 7.84
CA ARG A 191 -12.82 24.11 6.96
C ARG A 191 -14.27 23.89 7.37
N ASP A 192 -14.65 22.65 7.65
CA ASP A 192 -16.02 22.28 7.98
C ASP A 192 -16.44 22.83 9.35
N ARG A 193 -15.61 22.62 10.38
CA ARG A 193 -15.89 23.13 11.74
C ARG A 193 -15.87 24.65 11.82
N TYR A 194 -14.93 25.29 11.14
CA TYR A 194 -14.88 26.75 11.00
C TYR A 194 -16.14 27.29 10.28
N GLY A 195 -16.60 26.61 9.23
CA GLY A 195 -17.83 27.00 8.53
C GLY A 195 -19.10 26.87 9.38
N ILE A 196 -19.21 25.80 10.18
CA ILE A 196 -20.30 25.63 11.15
C ILE A 196 -20.23 26.72 12.23
N HIS A 197 -19.04 27.02 12.73
CA HIS A 197 -18.82 28.10 13.69
C HIS A 197 -19.34 29.45 13.15
N CYS A 198 -18.98 29.81 11.93
CA CYS A 198 -19.41 31.05 11.28
C CYS A 198 -20.93 31.11 10.98
N SER A 199 -21.52 30.00 10.53
CA SER A 199 -22.95 29.97 10.17
C SER A 199 -23.86 29.97 11.40
N SER A 200 -23.50 29.24 12.45
CA SER A 200 -24.30 29.14 13.68
C SER A 200 -24.38 30.45 14.48
N LEU A 201 -23.32 31.27 14.45
CA LEU A 201 -23.29 32.56 15.15
C LEU A 201 -23.97 33.69 14.39
N ARG A 202 -24.38 33.49 13.13
CA ARG A 202 -24.96 34.55 12.29
C ARG A 202 -26.20 35.19 12.92
N SER A 203 -27.07 34.40 13.55
CA SER A 203 -28.25 34.94 14.23
C SER A 203 -27.86 35.80 15.43
N ASN A 204 -26.91 35.33 16.26
CA ASN A 204 -26.44 36.07 17.43
C ASN A 204 -25.80 37.40 17.02
N VAL A 205 -24.99 37.41 15.96
CA VAL A 205 -24.35 38.62 15.41
C VAL A 205 -25.41 39.62 14.92
N ASN A 206 -26.43 39.15 14.19
CA ASN A 206 -27.48 40.02 13.64
C ASN A 206 -28.36 40.69 14.69
N SER A 207 -28.51 40.09 15.87
CA SER A 207 -29.35 40.63 16.96
C SER A 207 -28.56 41.05 18.19
N SER A 208 -27.23 40.96 18.16
CA SER A 208 -26.33 41.12 19.32
C SER A 208 -26.79 40.28 20.54
N LYS A 209 -27.36 39.09 20.30
CA LYS A 209 -27.92 38.25 21.38
C LYS A 209 -26.79 37.43 22.03
N PRO A 210 -26.61 37.51 23.37
CA PRO A 210 -25.63 36.68 24.08
C PRO A 210 -25.82 35.18 23.79
N LEU A 211 -24.72 34.44 23.76
CA LEU A 211 -24.77 32.99 23.58
C LEU A 211 -25.38 32.31 24.81
N ASP A 212 -26.25 31.34 24.58
CA ASP A 212 -26.67 30.41 25.63
C ASP A 212 -25.58 29.37 25.94
N ASP A 213 -25.77 28.59 27.01
CA ASP A 213 -24.74 27.65 27.45
C ASP A 213 -24.55 26.47 26.49
N ALA A 214 -25.57 26.09 25.71
CA ALA A 214 -25.44 25.06 24.70
C ALA A 214 -24.61 25.56 23.50
N GLN A 215 -24.84 26.80 23.09
CA GLN A 215 -24.06 27.48 22.05
C GLN A 215 -22.60 27.66 22.49
N LYS A 216 -22.34 28.09 23.75
CA LYS A 216 -20.97 28.22 24.30
C LYS A 216 -20.22 26.88 24.26
N ARG A 217 -20.87 25.78 24.67
CA ARG A 217 -20.28 24.42 24.60
C ARG A 217 -19.97 24.00 23.17
N SER A 218 -20.90 24.27 22.24
CA SER A 218 -20.73 23.92 20.82
C SER A 218 -19.55 24.68 20.19
N VAL A 219 -19.46 25.99 20.45
CA VAL A 219 -18.34 26.84 20.03
C VAL A 219 -17.01 26.31 20.58
N ALA A 220 -16.93 26.02 21.88
CA ALA A 220 -15.73 25.49 22.50
C ALA A 220 -15.31 24.12 21.90
N GLN A 221 -16.27 23.25 21.59
CA GLN A 221 -16.00 21.96 20.93
C GLN A 221 -15.43 22.15 19.52
N TRP A 222 -15.97 23.08 18.74
CA TRP A 222 -15.48 23.36 17.39
C TRP A 222 -14.09 24.00 17.42
N ASP A 223 -13.84 24.95 18.31
CA ASP A 223 -12.52 25.56 18.53
C ASP A 223 -11.46 24.52 18.92
N GLY A 224 -11.80 23.61 19.84
CA GLY A 224 -10.93 22.49 20.20
C GLY A 224 -10.65 21.57 19.01
N THR A 225 -11.68 21.27 18.21
CA THR A 225 -11.53 20.43 17.01
C THR A 225 -10.62 21.10 15.97
N ILE A 226 -10.81 22.39 15.69
CA ILE A 226 -9.97 23.18 14.77
C ILE A 226 -8.53 23.19 15.26
N THR A 227 -8.31 23.47 16.54
CA THR A 227 -6.99 23.48 17.17
C THR A 227 -6.29 22.13 17.04
N SER A 228 -6.99 21.03 17.36
CA SER A 228 -6.45 19.68 17.26
C SER A 228 -6.11 19.27 15.82
N ALA A 229 -6.93 19.66 14.84
CA ALA A 229 -6.69 19.38 13.44
C ALA A 229 -5.46 20.14 12.92
N TRP A 230 -5.26 21.40 13.32
CA TRP A 230 -4.03 22.13 13.00
C TRP A 230 -2.79 21.52 13.65
N ALA A 231 -2.87 21.08 14.91
CA ALA A 231 -1.77 20.42 15.60
C ALA A 231 -1.38 19.10 14.92
N GLY A 232 -2.34 18.23 14.65
CA GLY A 232 -2.11 16.96 13.95
C GLY A 232 -1.56 17.18 12.53
N MET A 233 -2.02 18.23 11.84
CA MET A 233 -1.46 18.60 10.54
C MET A 233 -0.01 19.06 10.65
N ALA A 234 0.34 19.87 11.65
CA ALA A 234 1.71 20.34 11.86
C ALA A 234 2.68 19.18 12.10
N GLU A 235 2.28 18.15 12.86
CA GLU A 235 3.08 16.93 13.07
C GLU A 235 3.37 16.19 11.75
N LEU A 236 2.35 16.06 10.88
CA LEU A 236 2.51 15.42 9.57
C LEU A 236 3.35 16.24 8.59
N LEU A 237 3.48 17.55 8.82
CA LEU A 237 4.24 18.47 7.98
C LEU A 237 5.68 18.68 8.48
N ALA A 238 5.99 18.36 9.74
CA ALA A 238 7.31 18.53 10.37
C ALA A 238 8.39 17.54 9.90
N VAL A 239 8.03 16.63 8.99
CA VAL A 239 8.87 15.52 8.52
C VAL A 239 9.61 15.86 7.22
N PRO A 240 10.77 15.22 6.96
CA PRO A 240 11.49 15.40 5.70
C PRO A 240 10.63 15.08 4.46
N ARG A 241 10.92 15.75 3.34
CA ARG A 241 10.29 15.58 2.00
C ARG A 241 8.90 16.20 1.81
N VAL A 242 8.37 16.95 2.78
CA VAL A 242 7.22 17.85 2.56
C VAL A 242 7.73 19.13 1.90
N SER A 243 6.98 19.72 0.96
CA SER A 243 7.42 20.97 0.32
C SER A 243 7.34 22.14 1.29
N ALA A 244 8.31 23.06 1.20
CA ALA A 244 8.27 24.32 1.94
C ALA A 244 6.96 25.09 1.63
N GLU A 245 6.49 25.05 0.38
CA GLU A 245 5.22 25.69 -0.01
C GLU A 245 4.01 25.16 0.75
N LEU A 246 3.90 23.84 0.97
CA LEU A 246 2.78 23.28 1.72
C LEU A 246 2.87 23.66 3.20
N VAL A 247 4.07 23.65 3.78
CA VAL A 247 4.31 24.07 5.17
C VAL A 247 3.94 25.55 5.37
N THR A 248 4.38 26.43 4.46
CA THR A 248 4.03 27.85 4.48
C THR A 248 2.53 28.05 4.33
N ALA A 249 1.89 27.38 3.35
CA ALA A 249 0.45 27.47 3.16
C ALA A 249 -0.34 27.03 4.41
N ALA A 250 0.08 25.97 5.09
CA ALA A 250 -0.54 25.51 6.34
C ALA A 250 -0.34 26.51 7.48
N THR A 251 0.86 27.09 7.59
CA THR A 251 1.19 28.10 8.61
C THR A 251 0.37 29.36 8.42
N ASP A 252 0.28 29.87 7.19
CA ASP A 252 -0.50 31.07 6.85
C ASP A 252 -2.00 30.84 7.05
N ALA A 253 -2.51 29.67 6.62
CA ALA A 253 -3.91 29.30 6.82
C ALA A 253 -4.25 29.20 8.32
N LYS A 254 -3.38 28.61 9.12
CA LYS A 254 -3.55 28.54 10.58
C LYS A 254 -3.54 29.93 11.19
N ALA A 255 -2.55 30.76 10.90
CA ALA A 255 -2.43 32.11 11.44
C ALA A 255 -3.67 32.96 11.10
N LYS A 256 -4.18 32.87 9.87
CA LYS A 256 -5.40 33.56 9.45
C LYS A 256 -6.63 33.03 10.18
N THR A 257 -6.76 31.71 10.32
CA THR A 257 -7.89 31.07 11.01
C THR A 257 -7.92 31.47 12.48
N ASP A 258 -6.79 31.37 13.18
CA ASP A 258 -6.66 31.75 14.60
C ASP A 258 -6.96 33.24 14.81
N GLY A 259 -6.47 34.10 13.92
CA GLY A 259 -6.73 35.54 13.97
C GLY A 259 -8.21 35.88 13.82
N VAL A 260 -8.93 35.19 12.93
CA VAL A 260 -10.38 35.40 12.75
C VAL A 260 -11.17 34.82 13.91
N LEU A 261 -10.85 33.62 14.40
CA LEU A 261 -11.50 33.06 15.58
C LEU A 261 -11.34 33.95 16.80
N LYS A 262 -10.16 34.57 16.99
CA LYS A 262 -9.95 35.57 18.04
C LYS A 262 -10.89 36.77 17.90
N GLN A 263 -11.05 37.33 16.70
CA GLN A 263 -11.98 38.44 16.44
C GLN A 263 -13.43 38.04 16.74
N ILE A 264 -13.85 36.83 16.35
CA ILE A 264 -15.19 36.31 16.64
C ILE A 264 -15.38 36.14 18.16
N ASN A 265 -14.38 35.63 18.87
CA ASN A 265 -14.42 35.46 20.32
C ASN A 265 -14.44 36.79 21.07
N GLU A 266 -13.84 37.85 20.53
CA GLU A 266 -13.97 39.21 21.07
C GLU A 266 -15.35 39.79 20.80
N LEU A 267 -15.88 39.62 19.59
CA LEU A 267 -17.21 40.09 19.21
C LEU A 267 -18.32 39.46 20.07
N THR A 268 -18.25 38.14 20.28
CA THR A 268 -19.26 37.39 21.05
C THR A 268 -19.31 37.76 22.53
N LYS A 269 -18.20 38.21 23.12
CA LYS A 269 -18.16 38.74 24.49
C LYS A 269 -18.88 40.08 24.65
N ASN A 270 -18.99 40.83 23.56
CA ASN A 270 -19.58 42.18 23.54
C ASN A 270 -21.05 42.19 23.12
N PHE A 271 -21.68 41.01 22.99
CA PHE A 271 -23.12 40.94 22.73
C PHE A 271 -23.91 41.51 23.90
N ASP A 272 -24.67 42.57 23.62
CA ASP A 272 -25.34 43.42 24.61
C ASP A 272 -26.85 43.17 24.70
N GLY A 273 -27.40 42.30 23.85
CA GLY A 273 -28.83 42.01 23.77
C GLY A 273 -29.67 43.13 23.16
N SER A 274 -29.05 44.14 22.53
CA SER A 274 -29.74 45.34 22.03
C SER A 274 -30.72 45.09 20.88
N GLY A 275 -30.66 43.90 20.25
CA GLY A 275 -31.43 43.59 19.04
C GLY A 275 -30.87 44.25 17.78
N LYS A 276 -29.82 45.07 17.90
CA LYS A 276 -29.10 45.66 16.76
C LYS A 276 -27.96 44.72 16.32
N PRO A 277 -27.58 44.71 15.03
CA PRO A 277 -26.44 43.92 14.59
C PRO A 277 -25.15 44.36 15.29
N ALA A 278 -24.45 43.41 15.91
CA ALA A 278 -23.13 43.63 16.51
C ALA A 278 -22.05 43.87 15.44
N LEU A 279 -22.27 43.35 14.23
CA LEU A 279 -21.48 43.61 13.04
C LEU A 279 -22.43 43.60 11.82
N PRO A 280 -22.26 44.49 10.82
CA PRO A 280 -23.05 44.43 9.61
C PRO A 280 -22.91 43.07 8.90
N ALA A 281 -24.01 42.56 8.33
CA ALA A 281 -24.03 41.22 7.73
C ALA A 281 -22.98 41.02 6.62
N ALA A 282 -22.69 42.07 5.84
CA ALA A 282 -21.66 42.04 4.79
C ALA A 282 -20.25 41.93 5.37
N GLU A 283 -19.97 42.64 6.48
CA GLU A 283 -18.69 42.58 7.18
C GLU A 283 -18.51 41.23 7.90
N TRP A 284 -19.57 40.70 8.53
CA TRP A 284 -19.57 39.35 9.09
C TRP A 284 -19.27 38.31 8.03
N ASN A 285 -19.91 38.42 6.86
CA ASN A 285 -19.67 37.50 5.76
C ASN A 285 -18.22 37.58 5.25
N THR A 286 -17.67 38.79 5.11
CA THR A 286 -16.28 39.01 4.69
C THR A 286 -15.29 38.43 5.70
N LEU A 287 -15.52 38.67 6.99
CA LEU A 287 -14.71 38.13 8.08
C LEU A 287 -14.69 36.60 8.02
N CYS A 288 -15.88 35.99 7.97
CA CYS A 288 -16.07 34.55 7.91
C CYS A 288 -15.57 33.91 6.62
N GLN A 289 -15.57 34.62 5.49
CA GLN A 289 -15.07 34.06 4.24
C GLN A 289 -13.54 34.06 4.16
N SER A 290 -12.88 34.99 4.87
CA SER A 290 -11.47 35.29 4.68
C SER A 290 -10.48 34.11 4.88
N PRO A 291 -10.71 33.12 5.76
CA PRO A 291 -9.79 31.97 5.90
C PRO A 291 -10.03 30.83 4.91
N PHE A 292 -11.22 30.72 4.28
CA PHE A 292 -11.60 29.52 3.53
C PHE A 292 -10.64 29.19 2.38
N ALA A 293 -10.26 30.19 1.59
CA ALA A 293 -9.36 29.98 0.45
C ALA A 293 -8.00 29.45 0.90
N LEU A 294 -7.47 29.93 2.02
CA LEU A 294 -6.20 29.46 2.58
C LEU A 294 -6.32 28.02 3.08
N ILE A 295 -7.36 27.70 3.86
CA ILE A 295 -7.59 26.35 4.40
C ILE A 295 -7.75 25.32 3.25
N VAL A 296 -8.54 25.66 2.23
CA VAL A 296 -8.72 24.82 1.04
C VAL A 296 -7.42 24.72 0.22
N GLY A 297 -6.62 25.78 0.18
CA GLY A 297 -5.31 25.80 -0.46
C GLY A 297 -4.37 24.74 0.13
N VAL A 298 -4.40 24.52 1.45
CA VAL A 298 -3.63 23.46 2.11
C VAL A 298 -4.05 22.08 1.60
N ALA A 299 -5.35 21.80 1.59
CA ALA A 299 -5.89 20.53 1.11
C ALA A 299 -5.52 20.26 -0.36
N THR A 300 -5.60 21.30 -1.20
CA THR A 300 -5.27 21.21 -2.63
C THR A 300 -3.77 20.96 -2.84
N LYS A 301 -2.90 21.70 -2.14
CA LYS A 301 -1.44 21.50 -2.21
C LYS A 301 -1.02 20.13 -1.71
N ALA A 302 -1.66 19.59 -0.66
CA ALA A 302 -1.40 18.23 -0.19
C ALA A 302 -1.75 17.19 -1.28
N LEU A 303 -2.90 17.35 -1.95
CA LEU A 303 -3.29 16.53 -3.09
C LEU A 303 -2.32 16.66 -4.28
N ASP A 304 -1.81 17.87 -4.56
CA ASP A 304 -0.78 18.09 -5.57
C ASP A 304 0.50 17.30 -5.26
N GLN A 305 0.90 17.27 -3.98
CA GLN A 305 2.05 16.46 -3.55
C GLN A 305 1.79 14.95 -3.70
N SER A 306 0.56 14.48 -3.45
CA SER A 306 0.18 13.09 -3.69
C SER A 306 0.30 12.70 -5.16
N ILE A 307 -0.16 13.57 -6.07
CA ILE A 307 -0.07 13.34 -7.52
C ILE A 307 1.39 13.35 -7.96
N ALA A 308 2.17 14.38 -7.59
CA ALA A 308 3.59 14.44 -7.93
C ALA A 308 4.38 13.23 -7.39
N ARG A 309 4.00 12.71 -6.22
CA ARG A 309 4.56 11.47 -5.67
C ARG A 309 4.19 10.26 -6.52
N ALA A 310 2.93 10.14 -6.94
CA ALA A 310 2.48 9.04 -7.78
C ALA A 310 3.17 9.06 -9.16
N GLU A 311 3.31 10.23 -9.78
CA GLU A 311 4.06 10.43 -11.03
C GLU A 311 5.54 10.01 -10.87
N ALA A 312 6.18 10.35 -9.75
CA ALA A 312 7.55 9.94 -9.49
C ALA A 312 7.70 8.42 -9.30
N ILE A 313 6.72 7.77 -8.66
CA ILE A 313 6.67 6.30 -8.53
C ILE A 313 6.51 5.67 -9.91
N GLN A 314 5.61 6.20 -10.74
CA GLN A 314 5.36 5.75 -12.10
C GLN A 314 6.60 5.89 -12.98
N ALA A 315 7.26 7.06 -12.97
CA ALA A 315 8.48 7.31 -13.74
C ALA A 315 9.62 6.34 -13.33
N LYS A 316 9.77 6.07 -12.04
CA LYS A 316 10.74 5.08 -11.54
C LYS A 316 10.38 3.66 -11.97
N ALA A 317 9.10 3.29 -11.91
CA ALA A 317 8.63 1.98 -12.34
C ALA A 317 8.82 1.78 -13.85
N LEU A 318 8.56 2.80 -14.66
CA LEU A 318 8.78 2.79 -16.11
C LEU A 318 10.26 2.62 -16.45
N THR A 319 11.14 3.42 -15.84
CA THR A 319 12.59 3.30 -16.05
C THR A 319 13.09 1.90 -15.67
N ASN A 320 12.62 1.35 -14.55
CA ASN A 320 12.95 -0.02 -14.15
C ASN A 320 12.45 -1.06 -15.16
N LEU A 321 11.22 -0.90 -15.69
CA LEU A 321 10.68 -1.78 -16.73
C LEU A 321 11.51 -1.72 -18.01
N MET A 322 11.92 -0.53 -18.45
CA MET A 322 12.80 -0.34 -19.61
C MET A 322 14.15 -1.03 -19.42
N VAL A 323 14.80 -0.83 -18.26
CA VAL A 323 16.08 -1.46 -17.94
C VAL A 323 15.97 -2.98 -17.94
N GLN A 324 14.93 -3.55 -17.32
CA GLN A 324 14.72 -4.99 -17.27
C GLN A 324 14.36 -5.60 -18.63
N SER A 325 13.55 -4.89 -19.43
CA SER A 325 13.24 -5.29 -20.80
C SER A 325 14.49 -5.28 -21.68
N LEU A 326 15.35 -4.27 -21.54
CA LEU A 326 16.63 -4.20 -22.25
C LEU A 326 17.59 -5.31 -21.82
N ALA A 327 17.67 -5.62 -20.52
CA ALA A 327 18.48 -6.72 -20.00
C ALA A 327 18.02 -8.08 -20.55
N PHE A 328 16.70 -8.30 -20.63
CA PHE A 328 16.13 -9.50 -21.25
C PHE A 328 16.46 -9.60 -22.74
N LEU A 329 16.28 -8.52 -23.50
CA LEU A 329 16.62 -8.47 -24.93
C LEU A 329 18.11 -8.71 -25.17
N LEU A 330 18.98 -8.18 -24.32
CA LEU A 330 20.43 -8.36 -24.42
C LEU A 330 20.84 -9.80 -24.10
N ALA A 331 20.25 -10.41 -23.06
CA ALA A 331 20.44 -11.84 -22.76
C ALA A 331 19.97 -12.75 -23.90
N LEU A 332 18.85 -12.40 -24.54
CA LEU A 332 18.33 -13.12 -25.71
C LEU A 332 19.25 -12.96 -26.93
N ALA A 333 19.74 -11.74 -27.21
CA ALA A 333 20.66 -11.47 -28.31
C ALA A 333 22.00 -12.20 -28.12
N VAL A 334 22.56 -12.21 -26.91
CA VAL A 334 23.79 -12.96 -26.59
C VAL A 334 23.58 -14.45 -26.77
N THR A 335 22.44 -14.99 -26.33
CA THR A 335 22.08 -16.41 -26.51
C THR A 335 21.99 -16.77 -28.00
N LEU A 336 21.24 -16.00 -28.78
CA LEU A 336 21.06 -16.24 -30.22
C LEU A 336 22.38 -16.13 -30.97
N THR A 337 23.19 -15.13 -30.64
CA THR A 337 24.52 -14.94 -31.25
C THR A 337 25.45 -16.08 -30.88
N GLY A 338 25.47 -16.50 -29.62
CA GLY A 338 26.28 -17.65 -29.16
C GLY A 338 25.90 -18.94 -29.89
N VAL A 339 24.61 -19.25 -30.00
CA VAL A 339 24.11 -20.42 -30.74
C VAL A 339 24.48 -20.32 -32.22
N PHE A 340 24.33 -19.14 -32.83
CA PHE A 340 24.71 -18.91 -34.22
C PHE A 340 26.21 -19.15 -34.45
N VAL A 341 27.07 -18.59 -33.59
CA VAL A 341 28.52 -18.74 -33.66
C VAL A 341 28.94 -20.20 -33.48
N VAL A 342 28.47 -20.89 -32.43
CA VAL A 342 28.82 -22.31 -32.21
C VAL A 342 28.35 -23.18 -33.37
N ARG A 343 27.14 -22.95 -33.89
CA ARG A 343 26.63 -23.70 -35.04
C ARG A 343 27.47 -23.48 -36.31
N ASN A 344 27.87 -22.25 -36.60
CA ASN A 344 28.59 -21.92 -37.84
C ASN A 344 30.10 -22.15 -37.77
N ARG A 345 30.74 -21.84 -36.64
CA ARG A 345 32.20 -21.98 -36.49
C ARG A 345 32.65 -23.34 -35.98
N LEU A 346 31.82 -24.06 -35.23
CA LEU A 346 32.20 -25.35 -34.65
C LEU A 346 31.47 -26.52 -35.31
N MET A 347 30.13 -26.54 -35.23
CA MET A 347 29.37 -27.74 -35.59
C MET A 347 29.40 -28.05 -37.09
N ARG A 348 29.25 -27.03 -37.94
CA ARG A 348 29.24 -27.18 -39.41
C ARG A 348 30.60 -27.65 -39.96
N PRO A 349 31.75 -27.02 -39.61
CA PRO A 349 33.07 -27.47 -40.08
C PRO A 349 33.43 -28.88 -39.60
N VAL A 350 33.15 -29.21 -38.33
CA VAL A 350 33.41 -30.55 -37.79
C VAL A 350 32.64 -31.63 -38.56
N ARG A 351 31.36 -31.41 -38.89
CA ARG A 351 30.61 -32.35 -39.73
C ARG A 351 31.18 -32.47 -41.13
N ALA A 352 31.57 -31.36 -41.75
CA ALA A 352 32.16 -31.38 -43.10
C ALA A 352 33.47 -32.19 -43.15
N ILE A 353 34.32 -32.08 -42.12
CA ILE A 353 35.56 -32.87 -41.99
C ILE A 353 35.23 -34.36 -41.77
N LEU A 354 34.28 -34.68 -40.88
CA LEU A 354 33.87 -36.07 -40.63
C LEU A 354 33.29 -36.73 -41.89
N ASP A 355 32.44 -36.02 -42.64
CA ASP A 355 31.89 -36.51 -43.91
C ASP A 355 32.99 -36.73 -44.96
N ALA A 356 34.00 -35.84 -44.99
CA ALA A 356 35.15 -36.00 -45.89
C ALA A 356 36.00 -37.24 -45.54
N ILE A 357 36.26 -37.49 -44.24
CA ILE A 357 36.95 -38.71 -43.79
C ILE A 357 36.17 -39.96 -44.20
N ALA A 358 34.85 -39.96 -44.01
CA ALA A 358 33.99 -41.09 -44.37
C ALA A 358 33.99 -41.38 -45.89
N ARG A 359 34.09 -40.36 -46.74
CA ARG A 359 34.22 -40.53 -48.20
C ARG A 359 35.57 -41.11 -48.60
N ILE A 360 36.66 -40.59 -48.04
CA ILE A 360 38.03 -41.07 -48.30
C ILE A 360 38.15 -42.54 -47.87
N SER A 361 37.57 -42.93 -46.73
CA SER A 361 37.58 -44.34 -46.29
C SER A 361 36.75 -45.27 -47.17
N ALA A 362 35.69 -44.74 -47.81
CA ALA A 362 34.89 -45.44 -48.81
C ALA A 362 35.54 -45.47 -50.21
N ARG A 363 36.80 -45.02 -50.35
CA ARG A 363 37.53 -44.89 -51.62
C ARG A 363 36.92 -43.93 -52.63
N ASP A 364 36.06 -43.00 -52.20
CA ASP A 364 35.68 -41.87 -53.04
C ASP A 364 36.77 -40.80 -52.96
N TYR A 365 37.73 -40.90 -53.89
CA TYR A 365 38.77 -39.89 -54.04
C TYR A 365 38.45 -38.87 -55.13
N ALA A 366 37.28 -38.90 -55.77
CA ALA A 366 36.96 -37.94 -56.83
C ALA A 366 36.44 -36.61 -56.28
N THR A 367 35.80 -36.63 -55.11
CA THR A 367 35.20 -35.45 -54.47
C THR A 367 36.22 -34.70 -53.60
N PRO A 368 36.50 -33.40 -53.84
CA PRO A 368 37.39 -32.61 -52.99
C PRO A 368 36.83 -32.40 -51.57
N VAL A 369 37.73 -32.29 -50.59
CA VAL A 369 37.39 -31.90 -49.21
C VAL A 369 36.95 -30.43 -49.21
N PRO A 370 35.76 -30.10 -48.65
CA PRO A 370 35.28 -28.72 -48.58
C PRO A 370 36.26 -27.84 -47.79
N GLN A 371 36.73 -26.75 -48.39
CA GLN A 371 37.62 -25.82 -47.68
C GLN A 371 36.86 -24.99 -46.65
N SER A 372 37.45 -24.82 -45.47
CA SER A 372 36.92 -23.93 -44.44
C SER A 372 36.97 -22.48 -44.92
N ARG A 373 35.92 -21.70 -44.62
CA ARG A 373 35.90 -20.24 -44.87
C ARG A 373 36.71 -19.44 -43.85
N HIS A 374 37.26 -20.09 -42.83
CA HIS A 374 37.99 -19.47 -41.74
C HIS A 374 39.39 -20.08 -41.60
N PRO A 375 40.45 -19.27 -41.40
CA PRO A 375 41.82 -19.73 -41.22
C PRO A 375 42.05 -20.14 -39.75
N ASP A 376 41.25 -21.08 -39.26
CA ASP A 376 41.34 -21.65 -37.92
C ASP A 376 41.84 -23.11 -37.97
N GLU A 377 41.89 -23.78 -36.83
CA GLU A 377 42.39 -25.15 -36.70
C GLU A 377 41.62 -26.12 -37.61
N PHE A 378 40.32 -25.90 -37.82
CA PHE A 378 39.51 -26.70 -38.73
C PHE A 378 39.84 -26.45 -40.20
N GLY A 379 40.23 -25.22 -40.56
CA GLY A 379 40.78 -24.91 -41.87
C GLY A 379 42.09 -25.66 -42.16
N THR A 380 43.01 -25.66 -41.19
CA THR A 380 44.28 -26.40 -41.30
C THR A 380 44.04 -27.91 -41.42
N MET A 381 43.10 -28.47 -40.64
CA MET A 381 42.71 -29.88 -40.75
C MET A 381 42.11 -30.21 -42.12
N ALA A 382 41.22 -29.36 -42.66
CA ALA A 382 40.61 -29.57 -43.97
C ALA A 382 41.67 -29.58 -45.10
N ALA A 383 42.67 -28.70 -45.03
CA ALA A 383 43.78 -28.67 -45.99
C ALA A 383 44.67 -29.92 -45.91
N ALA A 384 45.00 -30.37 -44.70
CA ALA A 384 45.76 -31.62 -44.51
C ALA A 384 44.97 -32.84 -45.03
N LEU A 385 43.65 -32.86 -44.81
CA LEU A 385 42.78 -33.94 -45.29
C LEU A 385 42.68 -33.97 -46.82
N GLU A 386 42.68 -32.81 -47.48
CA GLU A 386 42.71 -32.72 -48.94
C GLU A 386 44.01 -33.29 -49.52
N SER A 387 45.16 -32.98 -48.92
CA SER A 387 46.45 -33.57 -49.32
C SER A 387 46.47 -35.09 -49.16
N LEU A 388 45.82 -35.62 -48.10
CA LEU A 388 45.66 -37.06 -47.90
C LEU A 388 44.78 -37.70 -48.98
N ARG A 389 43.67 -37.05 -49.38
CA ARG A 389 42.80 -37.50 -50.49
C ARG A 389 43.57 -37.58 -51.80
N GLU A 390 44.36 -36.54 -52.14
CA GLU A 390 45.17 -36.51 -53.37
C GLU A 390 46.22 -37.63 -53.40
N SER A 391 46.85 -37.89 -52.25
CA SER A 391 47.82 -38.98 -52.10
C SER A 391 47.18 -40.35 -52.29
N ALA A 392 46.00 -40.57 -51.71
CA ALA A 392 45.24 -41.82 -51.84
C ALA A 392 44.73 -42.06 -53.28
N ALA A 393 44.23 -41.01 -53.95
CA ALA A 393 43.85 -41.05 -55.36
C ALA A 393 45.03 -41.47 -56.26
N THR A 394 46.22 -40.97 -55.94
CA THR A 394 47.46 -41.27 -56.68
C THR A 394 47.93 -42.70 -56.43
N ALA A 395 47.83 -43.19 -55.18
CA ALA A 395 48.17 -44.57 -54.82
C ALA A 395 47.23 -45.60 -55.47
N GLU A 396 45.93 -45.33 -55.56
CA GLU A 396 44.99 -46.22 -56.26
C GLU A 396 45.23 -46.24 -57.77
N ARG A 397 45.59 -45.09 -58.37
CA ARG A 397 45.98 -44.99 -59.78
C ARG A 397 47.25 -45.81 -60.07
N LEU A 398 48.25 -45.77 -59.19
CA LEU A 398 49.50 -46.54 -59.31
C LEU A 398 49.33 -48.03 -58.95
N GLY A 399 48.37 -48.38 -58.08
CA GLY A 399 48.04 -49.76 -57.71
C GLY A 399 47.41 -50.56 -58.86
N ARG A 400 46.63 -49.89 -59.73
CA ARG A 400 46.05 -50.50 -60.94
C ARG A 400 47.08 -50.75 -62.06
N GLU A 401 48.28 -50.19 -61.97
CA GLU A 401 49.40 -50.45 -62.90
C GLU A 401 50.33 -51.60 -62.44
N ARG A 402 50.17 -52.10 -61.20
CA ARG A 402 51.14 -53.00 -60.53
C ARG A 402 50.67 -54.43 -60.30
N GLU A 403 49.71 -54.93 -61.08
CA GLU A 403 49.23 -56.33 -61.01
C GLU A 403 49.82 -57.27 -62.10
N SER A 404 50.72 -56.81 -63.00
CA SER A 404 51.23 -57.65 -64.12
C SER A 404 52.67 -58.16 -64.02
N GLN A 405 53.43 -57.86 -62.96
CA GLN A 405 54.83 -58.33 -62.85
C GLN A 405 55.27 -58.58 -61.40
N GLN A 406 55.00 -59.78 -60.89
CA GLN A 406 55.73 -60.37 -59.77
C GLN A 406 55.93 -61.87 -60.01
N ALA A 407 57.09 -62.25 -60.53
CA ALA A 407 57.69 -63.55 -60.27
C ALA A 407 59.19 -63.53 -60.58
N LEU A 408 60.01 -63.91 -59.58
CA LEU A 408 61.48 -64.07 -59.52
C LEU A 408 62.25 -62.75 -59.35
N GLN A 409 63.09 -62.51 -58.33
CA GLN A 409 64.00 -63.44 -57.65
C GLN A 409 64.53 -62.81 -56.33
N LEU A 410 64.81 -63.66 -55.35
CA LEU A 410 65.26 -63.37 -53.98
C LEU A 410 66.68 -62.75 -53.83
N ALA A 411 66.87 -62.16 -52.64
CA ALA A 411 68.09 -62.06 -51.80
C ALA A 411 69.04 -60.87 -52.09
N ARG A 412 69.61 -60.14 -51.12
CA ARG A 412 69.82 -60.36 -49.67
C ARG A 412 70.28 -59.05 -48.97
N SER A 413 69.89 -58.88 -47.70
CA SER A 413 70.58 -58.27 -46.53
C SER A 413 71.34 -56.93 -46.59
N GLY A 414 70.95 -56.06 -45.65
CA GLY A 414 71.75 -55.04 -44.94
C GLY A 414 70.80 -53.95 -44.43
N THR A 415 70.71 -53.52 -43.17
CA THR A 415 71.62 -53.60 -42.01
C THR A 415 70.83 -53.39 -40.71
N VAL A 416 71.36 -53.88 -39.58
CA VAL A 416 70.83 -53.71 -38.21
C VAL A 416 70.85 -52.25 -37.71
N ASP A 417 71.41 -51.32 -38.50
CA ASP A 417 71.63 -49.92 -38.13
C ASP A 417 70.36 -49.03 -38.27
N GLU A 418 69.50 -49.34 -39.25
CA GLU A 418 68.27 -48.59 -39.51
C GLU A 418 67.13 -48.99 -38.55
N ALA A 419 67.10 -50.27 -38.14
CA ALA A 419 66.20 -50.76 -37.09
C ALA A 419 66.56 -50.20 -35.71
N CYS A 420 67.85 -50.02 -35.40
CA CYS A 420 68.29 -49.38 -34.15
C CYS A 420 67.95 -47.88 -34.12
N ARG A 421 68.09 -47.15 -35.25
CA ARG A 421 67.68 -45.72 -35.33
C ARG A 421 66.17 -45.55 -35.23
N SER A 422 65.39 -46.35 -35.97
CA SER A 422 63.92 -46.29 -35.90
C SER A 422 63.40 -46.69 -34.51
N PHE A 423 64.06 -47.64 -33.84
CA PHE A 423 63.75 -48.00 -32.46
C PHE A 423 64.10 -46.86 -31.47
N ASP A 424 65.26 -46.21 -31.61
CA ASP A 424 65.68 -45.06 -30.81
C ASP A 424 64.68 -43.90 -30.95
N ASP A 425 64.35 -43.49 -32.18
CA ASP A 425 63.40 -42.39 -32.44
C ASP A 425 62.00 -42.69 -31.88
N THR A 426 61.53 -43.93 -32.02
CA THR A 426 60.21 -44.34 -31.52
C THR A 426 60.17 -44.38 -30.00
N VAL A 427 61.20 -44.94 -29.35
CA VAL A 427 61.26 -45.05 -27.89
C VAL A 427 61.48 -43.68 -27.25
N GLN A 428 62.32 -42.81 -27.83
CA GLN A 428 62.48 -41.43 -27.40
C GLN A 428 61.17 -40.64 -27.53
N ALA A 429 60.44 -40.79 -28.65
CA ALA A 429 59.13 -40.15 -28.82
C ALA A 429 58.09 -40.61 -27.79
N VAL A 430 58.05 -41.91 -27.48
CA VAL A 430 57.16 -42.48 -26.45
C VAL A 430 57.52 -41.97 -25.05
N ILE A 431 58.82 -41.94 -24.70
CA ILE A 431 59.28 -41.42 -23.41
C ILE A 431 58.96 -39.93 -23.28
N HIS A 432 59.20 -39.13 -24.33
CA HIS A 432 58.82 -37.72 -24.36
C HIS A 432 57.31 -37.52 -24.19
N SER A 433 56.48 -38.35 -24.83
CA SER A 433 55.02 -38.33 -24.68
C SER A 433 54.57 -38.70 -23.26
N VAL A 434 55.19 -39.70 -22.64
CA VAL A 434 54.91 -40.11 -21.25
C VAL A 434 55.30 -39.01 -20.27
N VAL A 435 56.47 -38.37 -20.45
CA VAL A 435 56.92 -37.24 -19.62
C VAL A 435 56.02 -36.01 -19.77
N ALA A 436 55.55 -35.72 -20.99
CA ALA A 436 54.58 -34.66 -21.21
C ALA A 436 53.24 -34.96 -20.52
N SER A 437 52.75 -36.21 -20.65
CA SER A 437 51.50 -36.66 -20.05
C SER A 437 51.56 -36.67 -18.51
N THR A 438 52.69 -37.05 -17.91
CA THR A 438 52.88 -36.96 -16.45
C THR A 438 52.91 -35.52 -15.96
N ARG A 439 53.55 -34.59 -16.68
CA ARG A 439 53.51 -33.16 -16.33
C ARG A 439 52.08 -32.60 -16.37
N GLU A 440 51.30 -32.97 -17.37
CA GLU A 440 49.90 -32.55 -17.48
C GLU A 440 49.04 -33.15 -16.36
N LEU A 441 49.27 -34.42 -16.00
CA LEU A 441 48.60 -35.07 -14.87
C LEU A 441 49.00 -34.46 -13.52
N ASP A 442 50.26 -34.04 -13.31
CA ASP A 442 50.69 -33.37 -12.08
C ASP A 442 50.07 -31.97 -11.94
N ALA A 443 50.02 -31.23 -13.05
CA ALA A 443 49.33 -29.94 -13.12
C ALA A 443 47.83 -30.11 -12.82
N THR A 444 47.20 -31.14 -13.38
CA THR A 444 45.79 -31.47 -13.12
C THR A 444 45.57 -31.85 -11.66
N ALA A 445 46.41 -32.72 -11.08
CA ALA A 445 46.32 -33.11 -9.68
C ALA A 445 46.49 -31.90 -8.73
N THR A 446 47.39 -30.98 -9.08
CA THR A 446 47.58 -29.71 -8.34
C THR A 446 46.37 -28.79 -8.46
N GLY A 447 45.79 -28.68 -9.66
CA GLY A 447 44.53 -27.97 -9.87
C GLY A 447 43.39 -28.53 -9.02
N VAL A 448 43.20 -29.85 -9.03
CA VAL A 448 42.17 -30.54 -8.22
C VAL A 448 42.35 -30.24 -6.73
N ARG A 449 43.57 -30.31 -6.18
CA ARG A 449 43.81 -29.97 -4.76
C ARG A 449 43.48 -28.50 -4.46
N SER A 450 43.80 -27.58 -5.38
CA SER A 450 43.46 -26.16 -5.21
C SER A 450 41.95 -25.93 -5.18
N LEU A 451 41.21 -26.55 -6.11
CA LEU A 451 39.74 -26.50 -6.13
C LEU A 451 39.12 -27.09 -4.87
N VAL A 452 39.64 -28.22 -4.38
CA VAL A 452 39.17 -28.85 -3.13
C VAL A 452 39.42 -27.94 -1.92
N SER A 453 40.57 -27.27 -1.85
CA SER A 453 40.88 -26.31 -0.78
C SER A 453 39.90 -25.13 -0.77
N GLU A 454 39.66 -24.54 -1.94
CA GLU A 454 38.71 -23.43 -2.10
C GLU A 454 37.27 -23.87 -1.77
N SER A 455 36.84 -25.04 -2.29
CA SER A 455 35.53 -25.60 -1.99
C SER A 455 35.36 -25.92 -0.50
N SER A 456 36.40 -26.39 0.18
CA SER A 456 36.37 -26.65 1.63
C SER A 456 36.21 -25.35 2.43
N SER A 457 36.90 -24.27 2.03
CA SER A 457 36.73 -22.94 2.63
C SER A 457 35.30 -22.41 2.46
N GLN A 458 34.73 -22.52 1.25
CA GLN A 458 33.34 -22.15 0.99
C GLN A 458 32.35 -23.00 1.79
N THR A 459 32.58 -24.31 1.88
CA THR A 459 31.74 -25.24 2.65
C THR A 459 31.72 -24.87 4.13
N ALA A 460 32.87 -24.49 4.70
CA ALA A 460 32.96 -24.01 6.09
C ALA A 460 32.20 -22.68 6.29
N ALA A 461 32.32 -21.74 5.35
CA ALA A 461 31.58 -20.48 5.42
C ALA A 461 30.06 -20.69 5.35
N VAL A 462 29.58 -21.59 4.48
CA VAL A 462 28.16 -21.93 4.38
C VAL A 462 27.67 -22.64 5.65
N SER A 463 28.46 -23.55 6.23
CA SER A 463 28.12 -24.22 7.49
C SER A 463 27.92 -23.21 8.62
N SER A 464 28.85 -22.26 8.77
CA SER A 464 28.74 -21.20 9.79
C SER A 464 27.50 -20.32 9.57
N ALA A 465 27.20 -19.97 8.32
CA ALA A 465 26.00 -19.20 7.99
C ALA A 465 24.71 -19.97 8.29
N ALA A 466 24.68 -21.29 8.05
CA ALA A 466 23.54 -22.16 8.35
C ALA A 466 23.30 -22.32 9.86
N GLU A 467 24.38 -22.45 10.66
CA GLU A 467 24.30 -22.46 12.12
C GLU A 467 23.74 -21.14 12.66
N GLN A 468 24.25 -20.01 12.16
CA GLN A 468 23.74 -18.69 12.54
C GLN A 468 22.27 -18.51 12.15
N ALA A 469 21.86 -19.00 10.98
CA ALA A 469 20.47 -18.98 10.55
C ALA A 469 19.57 -19.83 11.48
N THR A 470 20.05 -20.98 11.93
CA THR A 470 19.31 -21.85 12.87
C THR A 470 19.09 -21.14 14.21
N ASN A 471 20.13 -20.53 14.78
CA ASN A 471 20.01 -19.79 16.05
C ASN A 471 19.03 -18.60 15.93
N ASN A 472 19.05 -17.89 14.80
CA ASN A 472 18.10 -16.81 14.53
C ASN A 472 16.67 -17.36 14.44
N LEU A 473 16.46 -18.49 13.77
CA LEU A 473 15.14 -19.11 13.65
C LEU A 473 14.60 -19.59 15.00
N GLU A 474 15.44 -20.12 15.89
CA GLU A 474 15.05 -20.48 17.27
C GLU A 474 14.63 -19.25 18.08
N THR A 475 15.37 -18.16 17.98
CA THR A 475 15.03 -16.89 18.64
C THR A 475 13.68 -16.36 18.15
N ILE A 476 13.45 -16.42 16.84
CA ILE A 476 12.19 -15.97 16.25
C ILE A 476 11.03 -16.90 16.63
N ALA A 477 11.26 -18.21 16.73
CA ALA A 477 10.25 -19.16 17.18
C ALA A 477 9.79 -18.83 18.61
N ALA A 478 10.73 -18.58 19.53
CA ALA A 478 10.42 -18.16 20.90
C ALA A 478 9.61 -16.84 20.93
N ALA A 479 10.01 -15.84 20.14
CA ALA A 479 9.25 -14.58 20.03
C ALA A 479 7.83 -14.79 19.45
N THR A 480 7.67 -15.75 18.54
CA THR A 480 6.36 -16.09 17.96
C THR A 480 5.45 -16.79 18.96
N GLU A 481 6.00 -17.64 19.83
CA GLU A 481 5.25 -18.26 20.94
C GLU A 481 4.79 -17.20 21.95
N GLU A 482 5.65 -16.25 22.31
CA GLU A 482 5.29 -15.13 23.20
C GLU A 482 4.20 -14.23 22.57
N LEU A 483 4.30 -13.93 21.27
CA LEU A 483 3.26 -13.22 20.54
C LEU A 483 1.93 -13.98 20.53
N SER A 484 1.96 -15.30 20.36
CA SER A 484 0.75 -16.14 20.39
C SER A 484 0.06 -16.07 21.76
N ALA A 485 0.84 -16.14 22.84
CA ALA A 485 0.33 -15.98 24.20
C ALA A 485 -0.30 -14.59 24.41
N SER A 486 0.39 -13.51 23.98
CA SER A 486 -0.11 -12.14 24.09
C SER A 486 -1.41 -11.92 23.30
N VAL A 487 -1.51 -12.45 22.08
CA VAL A 487 -2.75 -12.41 21.28
C VAL A 487 -3.89 -13.17 21.98
N GLY A 488 -3.58 -14.28 22.65
CA GLY A 488 -4.54 -15.02 23.48
C GLY A 488 -5.09 -14.16 24.63
N GLU A 489 -4.22 -13.49 25.37
CA GLU A 489 -4.58 -12.62 26.49
C GLU A 489 -5.41 -11.41 26.03
N ILE A 490 -4.98 -10.73 24.95
CA ILE A 490 -5.73 -9.61 24.37
C ILE A 490 -7.13 -10.06 23.95
N SER A 491 -7.26 -11.24 23.34
CA SER A 491 -8.56 -11.80 22.95
C SER A 491 -9.48 -11.99 24.15
N ALA A 492 -8.96 -12.53 25.25
CA ALA A 492 -9.72 -12.68 26.50
C ALA A 492 -10.15 -11.32 27.08
N GLN A 493 -9.24 -10.34 27.08
CA GLN A 493 -9.50 -8.99 27.60
C GLN A 493 -10.57 -8.24 26.78
N VAL A 494 -10.53 -8.38 25.45
CA VAL A 494 -11.54 -7.80 24.55
C VAL A 494 -12.90 -8.43 24.80
N GLN A 495 -12.97 -9.75 24.97
CA GLN A 495 -14.23 -10.42 25.29
C GLN A 495 -14.80 -10.01 26.66
N SER A 496 -13.94 -9.80 27.68
CA SER A 496 -14.36 -9.27 28.97
C SER A 496 -14.92 -7.86 28.83
N SER A 497 -14.19 -6.98 28.14
CA SER A 497 -14.58 -5.57 27.93
C SER A 497 -15.91 -5.45 27.17
N ALA A 498 -16.16 -6.32 26.18
CA ALA A 498 -17.43 -6.37 25.48
C ALA A 498 -18.58 -6.83 26.39
N ARG A 499 -18.33 -7.75 27.33
CA ARG A 499 -19.32 -8.18 28.33
C ARG A 499 -19.67 -7.03 29.28
N GLU A 500 -18.67 -6.36 29.82
CA GLU A 500 -18.84 -5.21 30.72
C GLU A 500 -19.58 -4.05 30.03
N ALA A 501 -19.28 -3.79 28.75
CA ALA A 501 -20.01 -2.79 27.97
C ALA A 501 -21.51 -3.15 27.84
N ARG A 502 -21.84 -4.41 27.54
CA ARG A 502 -23.25 -4.85 27.45
C ARG A 502 -23.96 -4.78 28.79
N GLU A 503 -23.31 -5.15 29.88
CA GLU A 503 -23.85 -5.00 31.24
C GLU A 503 -24.12 -3.52 31.57
N ALA A 504 -23.19 -2.63 31.20
CA ALA A 504 -23.36 -1.20 31.42
C ALA A 504 -24.48 -0.58 30.58
N VAL A 505 -24.72 -1.05 29.34
CA VAL A 505 -25.91 -0.67 28.55
C VAL A 505 -27.19 -1.08 29.28
N SER A 506 -27.29 -2.33 29.74
CA SER A 506 -28.44 -2.81 30.51
C SER A 506 -28.67 -1.97 31.77
N GLN A 507 -27.61 -1.59 32.49
CA GLN A 507 -27.71 -0.74 33.68
C GLN A 507 -28.20 0.67 33.34
N ALA A 508 -27.75 1.24 32.22
CA ALA A 508 -28.21 2.54 31.74
C ALA A 508 -29.69 2.50 31.36
N GLU A 509 -30.17 1.44 30.72
CA GLU A 509 -31.59 1.23 30.39
C GLU A 509 -32.48 1.16 31.65
N GLN A 510 -32.07 0.38 32.66
CA GLN A 510 -32.77 0.31 33.95
C GLN A 510 -32.82 1.66 34.66
N THR A 511 -31.72 2.42 34.61
CA THR A 511 -31.65 3.77 35.19
C THR A 511 -32.58 4.72 34.44
N ASN A 512 -32.61 4.67 33.10
CA ASN A 512 -33.51 5.47 32.28
C ASN A 512 -34.98 5.19 32.64
N ALA A 513 -35.37 3.92 32.79
CA ALA A 513 -36.74 3.55 33.18
C ALA A 513 -37.11 4.11 34.57
N THR A 514 -36.18 4.10 35.53
CA THR A 514 -36.40 4.66 36.86
C THR A 514 -36.60 6.18 36.82
N VAL A 515 -35.80 6.89 36.03
CA VAL A 515 -35.90 8.33 35.87
C VAL A 515 -37.18 8.73 35.13
N GLU A 516 -37.64 7.93 34.18
CA GLU A 516 -38.92 8.14 33.48
C GLU A 516 -40.12 8.01 34.42
N ILE A 517 -40.07 7.08 35.40
CA ILE A 517 -41.08 7.00 36.47
C ILE A 517 -41.07 8.25 37.35
N LEU A 518 -39.88 8.81 37.66
CA LEU A 518 -39.77 10.06 38.42
C LEU A 518 -40.38 11.24 37.66
N ASP A 519 -40.16 11.33 36.35
CA ASP A 519 -40.74 12.38 35.48
C ASP A 519 -42.27 12.32 35.50
N GLN A 520 -42.83 11.13 35.32
CA GLN A 520 -44.27 10.89 35.41
C GLN A 520 -44.85 11.26 36.78
N THR A 521 -44.11 10.95 37.86
CA THR A 521 -44.52 11.27 39.23
C THR A 521 -44.51 12.78 39.47
N ALA A 522 -43.46 13.48 39.04
CA ALA A 522 -43.35 14.93 39.13
C ALA A 522 -44.47 15.63 38.33
N SER A 523 -44.80 15.11 37.13
CA SER A 523 -45.93 15.59 36.33
C SER A 523 -47.28 15.48 37.05
N ARG A 524 -47.56 14.34 37.70
CA ARG A 524 -48.77 14.16 38.51
C ARG A 524 -48.81 15.11 39.71
N ILE A 525 -47.68 15.38 40.35
CA ILE A 525 -47.60 16.38 41.43
C ILE A 525 -47.92 17.77 40.88
N GLY A 526 -47.37 18.14 39.72
CA GLY A 526 -47.67 19.43 39.06
C GLY A 526 -49.16 19.64 38.78
N GLU A 527 -49.86 18.60 38.31
CA GLU A 527 -51.32 18.62 38.11
C GLU A 527 -52.07 18.87 39.44
N VAL A 528 -51.66 18.22 40.53
CA VAL A 528 -52.26 18.41 41.86
C VAL A 528 -52.02 19.83 42.36
N VAL A 529 -50.81 20.37 42.21
CA VAL A 529 -50.47 21.72 42.67
C VAL A 529 -51.27 22.78 41.91
N LYS A 530 -51.46 22.62 40.59
CA LYS A 530 -52.35 23.47 39.78
C LYS A 530 -53.80 23.45 40.30
N MET A 531 -54.30 22.27 40.66
CA MET A 531 -55.65 22.12 41.23
C MET A 531 -55.77 22.86 42.57
N ILE A 532 -54.78 22.73 43.46
CA ILE A 532 -54.79 23.42 44.76
C ILE A 532 -54.75 24.94 44.56
N ASN A 533 -53.93 25.44 43.62
CA ASN A 533 -53.88 26.86 43.29
C ASN A 533 -55.25 27.38 42.80
N ALA A 534 -55.93 26.63 41.93
CA ALA A 534 -57.27 26.96 41.48
C ALA A 534 -58.31 27.00 42.63
N ILE A 535 -58.24 26.05 43.57
CA ILE A 535 -59.08 26.03 44.78
C ILE A 535 -58.79 27.24 45.67
N ALA A 536 -57.53 27.61 45.85
CA ALA A 536 -57.13 28.81 46.60
C ALA A 536 -57.68 30.08 45.94
N GLY A 537 -57.60 30.19 44.60
CA GLY A 537 -58.20 31.29 43.83
C GLY A 537 -59.72 31.38 44.00
N GLN A 538 -60.44 30.25 43.92
CA GLN A 538 -61.88 30.20 44.19
C GLN A 538 -62.22 30.58 45.63
N THR A 539 -61.44 30.10 46.60
CA THR A 539 -61.64 30.39 48.03
C THR A 539 -61.44 31.88 48.32
N ASN A 540 -60.43 32.50 47.69
CA ASN A 540 -60.19 33.93 47.77
C ASN A 540 -61.36 34.76 47.19
N LEU A 541 -61.93 34.33 46.05
CA LEU A 541 -63.12 34.96 45.47
C LEU A 541 -64.37 34.82 46.35
N LEU A 542 -64.59 33.63 46.94
CA LEU A 542 -65.68 33.39 47.89
C LEU A 542 -65.54 34.26 49.14
N ALA A 543 -64.32 34.35 49.69
CA ALA A 543 -64.01 35.19 50.86
C ALA A 543 -64.19 36.68 50.55
N LEU A 544 -63.84 37.12 49.34
CA LEU A 544 -64.09 38.49 48.89
C LEU A 544 -65.59 38.79 48.82
N ASN A 545 -66.39 37.90 48.22
CA ASN A 545 -67.85 38.05 48.17
C ASN A 545 -68.46 38.09 49.57
N ALA A 546 -67.98 37.24 50.48
CA ALA A 546 -68.39 37.27 51.88
C ALA A 546 -68.01 38.57 52.60
N THR A 547 -66.85 39.14 52.29
CA THR A 547 -66.41 40.45 52.82
C THR A 547 -67.32 41.58 52.33
N ILE A 548 -67.73 41.55 51.06
CA ILE A 548 -68.67 42.51 50.46
C ILE A 548 -70.04 42.43 51.16
N GLU A 549 -70.57 41.23 51.34
CA GLU A 549 -71.88 41.06 51.98
C GLU A 549 -71.85 41.41 53.49
N ALA A 550 -70.73 41.11 54.16
CA ALA A 550 -70.50 41.55 55.54
C ALA A 550 -70.45 43.07 55.68
N ALA A 551 -69.83 43.78 54.73
CA ALA A 551 -69.84 45.25 54.68
C ALA A 551 -71.25 45.80 54.43
N ARG A 552 -72.06 45.09 53.63
CA ARG A 552 -73.45 45.43 53.32
C ARG A 552 -74.38 45.31 54.53
N ALA A 553 -74.09 44.37 55.43
CA ALA A 553 -74.81 44.15 56.68
C ALA A 553 -74.48 45.17 57.81
N GLY A 554 -73.51 46.08 57.59
CA GLY A 554 -73.16 47.14 58.54
C GLY A 554 -72.61 46.60 59.88
N GLU A 555 -73.05 47.17 61.01
CA GLU A 555 -72.60 46.77 62.36
C GLU A 555 -72.86 45.28 62.67
N ALA A 556 -73.94 44.70 62.13
CA ALA A 556 -74.30 43.29 62.32
C ALA A 556 -73.34 42.31 61.61
N GLY A 557 -72.61 42.79 60.58
CA GLY A 557 -71.69 41.98 59.78
C GLY A 557 -70.24 41.95 60.28
N ARG A 558 -69.88 42.70 61.34
CA ARG A 558 -68.48 42.87 61.79
C ARG A 558 -67.74 41.56 62.04
N GLY A 559 -68.36 40.62 62.76
CA GLY A 559 -67.74 39.32 63.05
C GLY A 559 -67.52 38.48 61.79
N PHE A 560 -68.46 38.54 60.84
CA PHE A 560 -68.37 37.84 59.57
C PHE A 560 -67.30 38.46 58.65
N ALA A 561 -67.14 39.80 58.69
CA ALA A 561 -66.09 40.50 57.95
C ALA A 561 -64.68 40.10 58.40
N VAL A 562 -64.47 39.89 59.70
CA VAL A 562 -63.17 39.43 60.24
C VAL A 562 -62.86 38.01 59.75
N VAL A 563 -63.82 37.08 59.85
CA VAL A 563 -63.64 35.71 59.37
C VAL A 563 -63.40 35.67 57.86
N ALA A 564 -64.17 36.43 57.08
CA ALA A 564 -63.99 36.54 55.65
C ALA A 564 -62.60 37.11 55.28
N GLY A 565 -62.11 38.10 56.02
CA GLY A 565 -60.74 38.62 55.88
C GLY A 565 -59.66 37.58 56.18
N GLU A 566 -59.84 36.78 57.24
CA GLU A 566 -58.91 35.72 57.60
C GLU A 566 -58.87 34.59 56.56
N VAL A 567 -60.04 34.15 56.07
CA VAL A 567 -60.13 33.16 54.98
C VAL A 567 -59.49 33.69 53.70
N LYS A 568 -59.69 34.98 53.39
CA LYS A 568 -59.06 35.63 52.23
C LYS A 568 -57.52 35.62 52.37
N ASN A 569 -56.99 35.97 53.53
CA ASN A 569 -55.55 35.94 53.80
C ASN A 569 -54.98 34.52 53.71
N LEU A 570 -55.67 33.53 54.28
CA LEU A 570 -55.25 32.12 54.22
C LEU A 570 -55.25 31.59 52.77
N ALA A 571 -56.26 31.95 51.98
CA ALA A 571 -56.34 31.61 50.56
C ALA A 571 -55.20 32.25 49.76
N ALA A 572 -54.86 33.52 50.03
CA ALA A 572 -53.72 34.19 49.41
C ALA A 572 -52.38 33.53 49.79
N GLN A 573 -52.16 33.21 51.07
CA GLN A 573 -50.98 32.47 51.53
C GLN A 573 -50.87 31.09 50.86
N THR A 574 -52.01 30.38 50.73
CA THR A 574 -52.07 29.08 50.06
C THR A 574 -51.70 29.22 48.57
N ALA A 575 -52.21 30.23 47.88
CA ALA A 575 -51.87 30.50 46.48
C ALA A 575 -50.35 30.75 46.31
N THR A 576 -49.77 31.61 47.15
CA THR A 576 -48.31 31.87 47.13
C THR A 576 -47.50 30.61 47.41
N ALA A 577 -47.88 29.80 48.40
CA ALA A 577 -47.19 28.55 48.70
C ALA A 577 -47.29 27.55 47.52
N THR A 578 -48.45 27.44 46.87
CA THR A 578 -48.60 26.56 45.69
C THR A 578 -47.82 27.05 44.48
N GLU A 579 -47.63 28.37 44.31
CA GLU A 579 -46.81 28.94 43.25
C GLU A 579 -45.32 28.59 43.47
N GLU A 580 -44.84 28.65 44.71
CA GLU A 580 -43.49 28.22 45.06
C GLU A 580 -43.27 26.72 44.83
N ILE A 581 -44.23 25.88 45.23
CA ILE A 581 -44.17 24.42 44.97
C ILE A 581 -44.21 24.15 43.46
N SER A 582 -45.02 24.89 42.69
CA SER A 582 -45.07 24.74 41.23
C SER A 582 -43.69 24.97 40.61
N ARG A 583 -42.99 26.04 41.02
CA ARG A 583 -41.62 26.31 40.57
C ARG A 583 -40.66 25.16 40.91
N GLN A 584 -40.73 24.63 42.13
CA GLN A 584 -39.89 23.49 42.53
C GLN A 584 -40.17 22.22 41.70
N VAL A 585 -41.43 21.96 41.38
CA VAL A 585 -41.83 20.83 40.52
C VAL A 585 -41.30 21.01 39.09
N GLU A 586 -41.37 22.22 38.53
CA GLU A 586 -40.80 22.53 37.22
C GLU A 586 -39.28 22.37 37.20
N GLU A 587 -38.58 22.79 38.26
CA GLU A 587 -37.14 22.56 38.42
C GLU A 587 -36.79 21.06 38.46
N ILE A 588 -37.57 20.26 39.20
CA ILE A 588 -37.41 18.80 39.28
C ILE A 588 -37.63 18.15 37.91
N GLN A 589 -38.68 18.55 37.18
CA GLN A 589 -38.94 18.06 35.82
C GLN A 589 -37.80 18.41 34.87
N GLY A 590 -37.31 19.65 34.93
CA GLY A 590 -36.16 20.10 34.15
C GLY A 590 -34.91 19.28 34.42
N ALA A 591 -34.59 19.05 35.70
CA ALA A 591 -33.45 18.23 36.11
C ALA A 591 -33.60 16.75 35.67
N THR A 592 -34.82 16.21 35.75
CA THR A 592 -35.14 14.85 35.34
C THR A 592 -34.99 14.67 33.83
N SER A 593 -35.49 15.62 33.03
CA SER A 593 -35.31 15.62 31.56
C SER A 593 -33.83 15.71 31.17
N GLN A 594 -33.03 16.49 31.90
CA GLN A 594 -31.58 16.56 31.68
C GLN A 594 -30.91 15.23 32.01
N ALA A 595 -31.29 14.58 33.10
CA ALA A 595 -30.79 13.27 33.49
C ALA A 595 -31.11 12.18 32.45
N VAL A 596 -32.34 12.13 31.93
CA VAL A 596 -32.73 11.23 30.83
C VAL A 596 -31.83 11.43 29.61
N THR A 597 -31.61 12.68 29.21
CA THR A 597 -30.77 13.01 28.06
C THR A 597 -29.32 12.54 28.27
N ALA A 598 -28.77 12.76 29.46
CA ALA A 598 -27.42 12.32 29.82
C ALA A 598 -27.30 10.79 29.83
N ILE A 599 -28.27 10.07 30.39
CA ILE A 599 -28.28 8.61 30.44
C ILE A 599 -28.36 8.01 29.03
N ARG A 600 -29.19 8.57 28.14
CA ARG A 600 -29.25 8.13 26.73
C ARG A 600 -27.93 8.36 25.99
N ALA A 601 -27.28 9.50 26.23
CA ALA A 601 -25.97 9.79 25.65
C ALA A 601 -24.90 8.78 26.15
N ILE A 602 -24.92 8.43 27.43
CA ILE A 602 -24.06 7.40 28.02
C ILE A 602 -24.35 6.03 27.38
N GLY A 603 -25.61 5.62 27.27
CA GLY A 603 -25.99 4.36 26.63
C GLY A 603 -25.53 4.27 25.17
N GLY A 604 -25.67 5.36 24.41
CA GLY A 604 -25.14 5.44 23.04
C GLY A 604 -23.62 5.36 22.98
N ALA A 605 -22.91 6.04 23.88
CA ALA A 605 -21.45 5.98 23.95
C ALA A 605 -20.95 4.56 24.28
N ILE A 606 -21.60 3.86 25.21
CA ILE A 606 -21.24 2.48 25.59
C ILE A 606 -21.60 1.49 24.47
N SER A 607 -22.72 1.68 23.77
CA SER A 607 -23.04 0.87 22.59
C SER A 607 -21.95 1.00 21.51
N GLY A 608 -21.46 2.22 21.30
CA GLY A 608 -20.31 2.45 20.42
C GLY A 608 -18.99 1.82 20.91
N ILE A 609 -18.86 1.52 22.21
CA ILE A 609 -17.73 0.73 22.74
C ILE A 609 -17.91 -0.75 22.38
N ASP A 610 -19.11 -1.33 22.54
CA ASP A 610 -19.38 -2.74 22.19
C ASP A 610 -19.14 -3.02 20.70
N GLU A 611 -19.55 -2.11 19.81
CA GLU A 611 -19.25 -2.20 18.37
C GLU A 611 -17.75 -2.19 18.09
N LYS A 612 -16.99 -1.30 18.74
CA LYS A 612 -15.53 -1.24 18.60
C LYS A 612 -14.85 -2.49 19.14
N MET A 613 -15.32 -3.04 20.26
CA MET A 613 -14.78 -4.29 20.81
C MET A 613 -15.02 -5.46 19.87
N THR A 614 -16.18 -5.50 19.19
CA THR A 614 -16.46 -6.51 18.15
C THR A 614 -15.48 -6.40 16.98
N ALA A 615 -15.19 -5.18 16.52
CA ALA A 615 -14.20 -4.95 15.47
C ALA A 615 -12.77 -5.34 15.91
N ILE A 616 -12.38 -5.02 17.14
CA ILE A 616 -11.08 -5.43 17.71
C ILE A 616 -11.01 -6.95 17.81
N ALA A 617 -12.08 -7.63 18.25
CA ALA A 617 -12.11 -9.09 18.34
C ALA A 617 -11.86 -9.75 16.98
N ALA A 618 -12.48 -9.22 15.91
CA ALA A 618 -12.22 -9.70 14.54
C ALA A 618 -10.75 -9.48 14.12
N ALA A 619 -10.17 -8.32 14.43
CA ALA A 619 -8.77 -8.03 14.14
C ALA A 619 -7.80 -8.95 14.91
N VAL A 620 -8.09 -9.24 16.18
CA VAL A 620 -7.30 -10.15 17.02
C VAL A 620 -7.37 -11.60 16.50
N GLU A 621 -8.53 -12.03 15.99
CA GLU A 621 -8.65 -13.36 15.35
C GLU A 621 -7.77 -13.45 14.10
N GLN A 622 -7.74 -12.41 13.27
CA GLN A 622 -6.85 -12.36 12.11
C GLN A 622 -5.37 -12.36 12.52
N GLN A 623 -5.01 -11.64 13.58
CA GLN A 623 -3.65 -11.69 14.13
C GLN A 623 -3.29 -13.09 14.61
N ARG A 624 -4.18 -13.82 15.28
CA ARG A 624 -3.95 -15.20 15.70
C ARG A 624 -3.68 -16.12 14.52
N ALA A 625 -4.46 -15.99 13.45
CA ALA A 625 -4.27 -16.76 12.22
C ALA A 625 -2.89 -16.47 11.59
N ALA A 626 -2.52 -15.19 11.50
CA ALA A 626 -1.22 -14.77 10.97
C ALA A 626 -0.05 -15.30 11.82
N THR A 627 -0.12 -15.19 13.15
CA THR A 627 0.93 -15.72 14.05
C THR A 627 1.09 -17.23 13.92
N THR A 628 -0.02 -17.96 13.74
CA THR A 628 0.01 -19.42 13.52
C THR A 628 0.69 -19.77 12.19
N GLU A 629 0.39 -19.01 11.13
CA GLU A 629 1.02 -19.19 9.82
C GLU A 629 2.52 -18.87 9.85
N ILE A 630 2.90 -17.79 10.56
CA ILE A 630 4.28 -17.40 10.80
C ILE A 630 5.05 -18.54 11.53
N SER A 631 4.47 -19.09 12.60
CA SER A 631 5.07 -20.22 13.33
C SER A 631 5.30 -21.44 12.41
N ARG A 632 4.33 -21.78 11.56
CA ARG A 632 4.46 -22.86 10.58
C ARG A 632 5.60 -22.59 9.58
N ASN A 633 5.67 -21.36 9.06
CA ASN A 633 6.73 -20.97 8.12
C ASN A 633 8.12 -21.06 8.74
N PHE A 634 8.27 -20.70 10.03
CA PHE A 634 9.55 -20.84 10.73
C PHE A 634 9.94 -22.29 10.96
N GLN A 635 8.99 -23.18 11.30
CA GLN A 635 9.28 -24.61 11.40
C GLN A 635 9.77 -25.19 10.06
N GLN A 636 9.16 -24.77 8.95
CA GLN A 636 9.59 -25.18 7.61
C GLN A 636 10.97 -24.61 7.26
N ALA A 637 11.23 -23.35 7.57
CA ALA A 637 12.54 -22.73 7.36
C ALA A 637 13.64 -23.44 8.17
N ALA A 638 13.37 -23.76 9.44
CA ALA A 638 14.30 -24.47 10.32
C ALA A 638 14.60 -25.90 9.83
N GLN A 639 13.61 -26.56 9.24
CA GLN A 639 13.82 -27.85 8.57
C GLN A 639 14.70 -27.69 7.32
N GLY A 640 14.44 -26.69 6.49
CA GLY A 640 15.26 -26.40 5.31
C GLY A 640 16.71 -26.04 5.65
N THR A 641 16.94 -25.28 6.72
CA THR A 641 18.29 -24.97 7.20
C THR A 641 19.03 -26.22 7.69
N ARG A 642 18.34 -27.15 8.37
CA ARG A 642 18.91 -28.45 8.75
C ARG A 642 19.32 -29.29 7.54
N GLU A 643 18.48 -29.35 6.51
CA GLU A 643 18.80 -30.05 5.25
C GLU A 643 20.02 -29.45 4.53
N VAL A 644 20.18 -28.12 4.58
CA VAL A 644 21.38 -27.44 4.07
C VAL A 644 22.62 -27.86 4.87
N THR A 645 22.55 -27.87 6.20
CA THR A 645 23.66 -28.31 7.06
C THR A 645 24.08 -29.75 6.75
N ASP A 646 23.12 -30.67 6.59
CA ASP A 646 23.40 -32.07 6.24
C ASP A 646 24.04 -32.23 4.85
N THR A 647 23.55 -31.44 3.88
CA THR A 647 24.08 -31.41 2.51
C THR A 647 25.52 -30.89 2.50
N ILE A 648 25.79 -29.81 3.24
CA ILE A 648 27.12 -29.21 3.37
C ILE A 648 28.09 -30.15 4.08
N GLY A 649 27.64 -30.88 5.11
CA GLY A 649 28.44 -31.95 5.72
C GLY A 649 28.79 -33.07 4.73
N SER A 650 27.91 -33.38 3.79
CA SER A 650 28.18 -34.36 2.72
C SER A 650 29.17 -33.83 1.68
N VAL A 651 29.06 -32.55 1.29
CA VAL A 651 30.03 -31.89 0.40
C VAL A 651 31.42 -31.83 1.05
N ALA A 652 31.50 -31.53 2.35
CA ALA A 652 32.77 -31.54 3.09
C ALA A 652 33.47 -32.91 3.01
N ARG A 653 32.73 -34.00 3.18
CA ARG A 653 33.27 -35.37 3.05
C ARG A 653 33.75 -35.66 1.63
N LEU A 654 32.96 -35.30 0.61
CA LEU A 654 33.34 -35.50 -0.79
C LEU A 654 34.60 -34.70 -1.16
N ASN A 655 34.74 -33.49 -0.64
CA ASN A 655 35.95 -32.69 -0.80
C ASN A 655 37.17 -33.38 -0.18
N GLN A 656 37.03 -33.94 1.02
CA GLN A 656 38.10 -34.69 1.67
C GLN A 656 38.52 -35.93 0.87
N GLU A 657 37.56 -36.72 0.37
CA GLU A 657 37.83 -37.87 -0.50
C GLU A 657 38.52 -37.47 -1.81
N THR A 658 38.06 -36.39 -2.45
CA THR A 658 38.64 -35.86 -3.69
C THR A 658 40.06 -35.33 -3.46
N GLY A 659 40.30 -34.67 -2.32
CA GLY A 659 41.63 -34.22 -1.91
C GLY A 659 42.60 -35.38 -1.72
N ASN A 660 42.16 -36.46 -1.06
CA ASN A 660 42.94 -37.68 -0.89
C ASN A 660 43.26 -38.34 -2.24
N ALA A 661 42.27 -38.45 -3.13
CA ALA A 661 42.48 -38.97 -4.48
C ALA A 661 43.48 -38.12 -5.29
N GLY A 662 43.42 -36.79 -5.15
CA GLY A 662 44.38 -35.87 -5.76
C GLY A 662 45.82 -36.05 -5.23
N THR A 663 45.97 -36.37 -3.94
CA THR A 663 47.28 -36.70 -3.33
C THR A 663 47.84 -38.01 -3.89
N VAL A 664 47.02 -39.07 -3.91
CA VAL A 664 47.41 -40.38 -4.48
C VAL A 664 47.77 -40.27 -5.96
N LEU A 665 47.03 -39.45 -6.73
CA LEU A 665 47.32 -39.20 -8.13
C LEU A 665 48.68 -38.50 -8.29
N SER A 666 48.97 -37.46 -7.50
CA SER A 666 50.27 -36.78 -7.55
C SER A 666 51.44 -37.72 -7.20
N GLU A 667 51.27 -38.60 -6.21
CA GLU A 667 52.28 -39.63 -5.90
C GLU A 667 52.49 -40.62 -7.05
N SER A 668 51.40 -41.07 -7.69
CA SER A 668 51.45 -41.97 -8.84
C SER A 668 52.15 -41.33 -10.05
N VAL A 669 51.89 -40.04 -10.28
CA VAL A 669 52.52 -39.26 -11.35
C VAL A 669 54.01 -39.07 -11.08
N LYS A 670 54.42 -38.78 -9.84
CA LYS A 670 55.85 -38.72 -9.45
C LYS A 670 56.56 -40.05 -9.72
N LYS A 671 55.94 -41.17 -9.39
CA LYS A 671 56.48 -42.50 -9.67
C LYS A 671 56.61 -42.75 -11.18
N MET A 672 55.58 -42.43 -11.96
CA MET A 672 55.59 -42.61 -13.41
C MET A 672 56.63 -41.73 -14.10
N SER A 673 56.87 -40.51 -13.59
CA SER A 673 57.97 -39.65 -14.06
C SER A 673 59.33 -40.27 -13.78
N ALA A 674 59.54 -40.84 -12.59
CA ALA A 674 60.78 -41.50 -12.24
C ALA A 674 61.03 -42.78 -13.06
N ASP A 675 59.97 -43.56 -13.35
CA ASP A 675 60.07 -44.77 -14.18
C ASP A 675 60.33 -44.42 -15.66
N ALA A 676 59.74 -43.34 -16.18
CA ALA A 676 60.04 -42.82 -17.52
C ALA A 676 61.50 -42.35 -17.64
N ASP A 677 62.05 -41.67 -16.62
CA ASP A 677 63.46 -41.29 -16.58
C ASP A 677 64.40 -42.51 -16.49
N ARG A 678 64.05 -43.52 -15.70
CA ARG A 678 64.80 -44.79 -15.66
C ARG A 678 64.80 -45.50 -17.00
N LEU A 679 63.66 -45.54 -17.68
CA LEU A 679 63.55 -46.14 -19.00
C LEU A 679 64.41 -45.38 -20.03
N ARG A 680 64.41 -44.05 -19.98
CA ARG A 680 65.27 -43.19 -20.81
C ARG A 680 66.74 -43.53 -20.63
N VAL A 681 67.21 -43.57 -19.38
CA VAL A 681 68.61 -43.89 -19.05
C VAL A 681 68.97 -45.32 -19.48
N ALA A 682 68.07 -46.30 -19.28
CA ALA A 682 68.31 -47.68 -19.66
C ALA A 682 68.41 -47.87 -21.18
N VAL A 683 67.55 -47.18 -21.95
CA VAL A 683 67.55 -47.22 -23.42
C VAL A 683 68.77 -46.50 -24.00
N GLU A 684 69.13 -45.32 -23.47
CA GLU A 684 70.36 -44.60 -23.83
C GLU A 684 71.61 -45.46 -23.55
N GLY A 685 71.64 -46.15 -22.41
CA GLY A 685 72.73 -47.06 -22.04
C GLY A 685 72.81 -48.30 -22.93
N PHE A 686 71.67 -48.92 -23.25
CA PHE A 686 71.61 -50.08 -24.14
C PHE A 686 72.06 -49.72 -25.57
N LEU A 687 71.56 -48.60 -26.13
CA LEU A 687 71.95 -48.14 -27.46
C LEU A 687 73.42 -47.68 -27.50
N GLY A 688 73.93 -47.10 -26.42
CA GLY A 688 75.35 -46.77 -26.28
C GLY A 688 76.26 -48.02 -26.25
N ALA A 689 75.82 -49.08 -25.58
CA ALA A 689 76.52 -50.37 -25.56
C ALA A 689 76.45 -51.10 -26.92
N VAL A 690 75.31 -51.04 -27.62
CA VAL A 690 75.13 -51.63 -28.96
C VAL A 690 75.91 -50.88 -30.04
N LYS A 691 76.16 -49.57 -29.89
CA LYS A 691 77.00 -48.77 -30.81
C LYS A 691 78.50 -48.94 -30.59
N THR A 692 78.93 -49.42 -29.43
CA THR A 692 80.35 -49.62 -29.08
C THR A 692 80.82 -51.08 -29.14
N ALA A 693 79.88 -52.04 -29.19
CA ALA A 693 80.12 -53.45 -29.52
C ALA A 693 80.15 -53.66 -31.04
#